data_AF-A0A9X1XWG7-F1
#
_entry.id   AF-A0A9X1XWG7-F1
#
_cell.length_a   1.000
_cell.length_b   1.000
_cell.length_c   1.000
_cell.angle_alpha   90.00
_cell.angle_beta   90.00
_cell.angle_gamma   90.00
#
_symmetry.space_group_name_H-M   'P 1'
#
loop_
_entity.id
_entity.type
_entity.pdbx_description
1 polymer ?
#
loop_
_entity_poly.entity_id
_entity_poly.type
_entity_poly.pdbx_seq_one_letter_code
_entity_poly.pdbx_strand_id
1 'polypeptide(L)'
;MERIRRFIRELSEAQWLDQIELRGWEITSSVYQVPGSYTKETPYPEGQVFERFPSTQGTTYFFRTQLEIPEGWRGGQVGFIFASGGEGLLRINGKSAQGLDRNHTFVTLPQEQGQGSLSLEIELYDPIPEPVDPLNQQAVIQPPITRIDSRMVLVNRPVQSLMYTATIVRDSAVLLPEQDFRRTRLIEALYDAMDGFVALDAEAVREGGAIAKLEKKLTERVKAIGGNAEGLIQMVGQSHIDIAWLWPVRETVRKTSRTFSTVDALMREYPEYRYTQSQPLLFAFLKENDPELYERVKARIKEGRWELVGGMWVEPDLNLPSGESLMRQMLYGQRFYQEEFGFTSEIEWLPDTFGYCASLPQILKHGGIRYFMTTKLGWNDTNVFPYDLFHWVGIDGTPMLSYLNHGVNENTLPKDVHDHWQSYRQKAVHPEQMLLYGHGDGGGGVTREMLEYINRAELMVGQPASEYSTATEFFARIEAAQPKLPAWHGDLYLELHRGTYTTHGRNKRSNRKAEILYREAELWNALAAALMPADQQREAQSTLQAGWKLILLNQFHDIIPGSAITEAYETSTKEYVEIFEKGQVGLRHGLTTLVEQVKTSGEGTPYVVFNSLGWTRDMVVALPDQVDLGGAAAFDEQGTRLELDIRTDLHGEAAAWVRVPQVPALGYRTIWLRSEADTAAGAAANSPAGSKVFQGEWETEFYRLKFNGRGEIVSLWDKKANREVVKSGESANRFHFYHDRPTLWDAWDIDPRYEQQPAGEAVLLECGLVASGPIQDVLRFRWSIGQSEITQDVILYHHDKRIDFQTKVSWNEAHKLLKVGFPIDVVTDKATYEIPFGALERPTHRNTSWEQAQFEVCGHRFADVSERGYGVSLLNDCKYGYDIQGSTMRLSLLRAPKWPDVTADLGEHEFTYSLYPHQGDWQTAHTVRAAAELNHTPVVLAAGTHDGTLPSTGTLLGFAGEHVVLDTVKPAEDGDGVILRLYESAGGRERVALNWHDPVSGAFLSDALERELEPLAMDAGRIELDFAPYEIKTLKLK
;
A
#
# COMPACT_ATOMS: atom_id res chain seq x y z
N MET A 1 -11.21 47.26 5.35
CA MET A 1 -11.05 45.83 5.70
C MET A 1 -11.01 45.58 7.21
N GLU A 2 -10.11 46.19 7.99
CA GLU A 2 -10.05 45.96 9.46
C GLU A 2 -11.38 46.18 10.20
N ARG A 3 -12.14 47.22 9.84
CA ARG A 3 -13.49 47.44 10.40
C ARG A 3 -14.44 46.26 10.18
N ILE A 4 -14.41 45.65 8.99
CA ILE A 4 -15.26 44.50 8.65
C ILE A 4 -14.77 43.24 9.38
N ARG A 5 -13.45 43.05 9.54
CA ARG A 5 -12.89 41.98 10.37
C ARG A 5 -13.38 42.10 11.81
N ARG A 6 -13.38 43.31 12.35
CA ARG A 6 -13.92 43.58 13.68
C ARG A 6 -15.43 43.30 13.75
N PHE A 7 -16.20 43.70 12.75
CA PHE A 7 -17.64 43.39 12.67
C PHE A 7 -17.90 41.87 12.71
N ILE A 8 -17.18 41.07 11.92
CA ILE A 8 -17.31 39.60 11.95
C ILE A 8 -16.93 39.05 13.33
N ARG A 9 -15.91 39.60 13.98
CA ARG A 9 -15.54 39.22 15.36
C ARG A 9 -16.64 39.58 16.37
N GLU A 10 -17.22 40.76 16.26
CA GLU A 10 -18.35 41.19 17.11
C GLU A 10 -19.56 40.25 16.94
N LEU A 11 -19.87 39.81 15.71
CA LEU A 11 -20.90 38.79 15.46
C LEU A 11 -20.55 37.45 16.11
N SER A 12 -19.28 37.02 16.02
CA SER A 12 -18.79 35.79 16.68
C SER A 12 -18.90 35.88 18.20
N GLU A 13 -18.72 37.05 18.81
CA GLU A 13 -18.89 37.24 20.25
C GLU A 13 -20.39 37.21 20.66
N ALA A 14 -21.29 37.57 19.75
CA ALA A 14 -22.75 37.63 19.95
C ALA A 14 -23.51 36.37 19.47
N GLN A 15 -22.81 35.33 19.01
CA GLN A 15 -23.43 34.13 18.42
C GLN A 15 -24.14 33.23 19.45
N TRP A 16 -23.98 33.49 20.75
CA TRP A 16 -24.63 32.76 21.83
C TRP A 16 -25.62 33.67 22.57
N LEU A 17 -26.89 33.25 22.65
CA LEU A 17 -27.93 33.96 23.41
C LEU A 17 -27.71 33.82 24.92
N ASP A 18 -27.25 32.65 25.35
CA ASP A 18 -27.01 32.30 26.74
C ASP A 18 -26.02 31.14 26.82
N GLN A 19 -25.31 30.99 27.94
CA GLN A 19 -24.24 30.01 28.12
C GLN A 19 -24.16 29.55 29.58
N ILE A 20 -24.01 28.23 29.79
CA ILE A 20 -23.90 27.61 31.10
C ILE A 20 -22.63 26.76 31.12
N GLU A 21 -21.69 27.08 32.01
CA GLU A 21 -20.49 26.27 32.19
C GLU A 21 -20.81 24.94 32.87
N LEU A 22 -20.25 23.85 32.36
CA LEU A 22 -20.47 22.50 32.86
C LEU A 22 -19.20 21.99 33.54
N ARG A 23 -19.19 21.99 34.88
CA ARG A 23 -18.07 21.53 35.73
C ARG A 23 -18.33 20.18 36.43
N GLY A 24 -19.58 19.73 36.49
CA GLY A 24 -20.00 18.54 37.23
C GLY A 24 -19.75 17.21 36.51
N TRP A 25 -18.49 16.93 36.16
CA TRP A 25 -18.09 15.70 35.49
C TRP A 25 -17.51 14.68 36.46
N GLU A 26 -17.95 13.43 36.35
CA GLU A 26 -17.19 12.29 36.85
C GLU A 26 -16.10 11.97 35.82
N ILE A 27 -14.83 11.96 36.26
CA ILE A 27 -13.68 11.74 35.37
C ILE A 27 -12.92 10.51 35.84
N THR A 28 -12.67 9.60 34.91
CA THR A 28 -11.76 8.47 35.09
C THR A 28 -10.68 8.49 34.02
N SER A 29 -9.57 7.81 34.28
CA SER A 29 -8.49 7.61 33.32
C SER A 29 -8.19 6.13 33.10
N SER A 30 -7.76 5.81 31.88
CA SER A 30 -7.33 4.49 31.45
C SER A 30 -6.39 4.57 30.25
N VAL A 31 -5.67 3.49 29.96
CA VAL A 31 -4.86 3.32 28.76
C VAL A 31 -5.57 2.37 27.80
N TYR A 32 -5.76 2.82 26.56
CA TYR A 32 -6.29 2.01 25.48
C TYR A 32 -5.20 1.06 24.95
N GLN A 33 -5.49 -0.24 24.88
CA GLN A 33 -4.48 -1.27 24.57
C GLN A 33 -4.67 -1.87 23.18
N VAL A 34 -5.88 -2.34 22.89
CA VAL A 34 -6.30 -2.91 21.60
C VAL A 34 -7.77 -2.53 21.39
N PRO A 35 -8.34 -2.65 20.18
CA PRO A 35 -9.75 -2.36 19.91
C PRO A 35 -10.70 -2.93 20.96
N GLY A 36 -11.53 -2.05 21.55
CA GLY A 36 -12.49 -2.38 22.61
C GLY A 36 -11.91 -2.70 24.00
N SER A 37 -10.58 -2.69 24.18
CA SER A 37 -9.93 -3.07 25.44
C SER A 37 -9.11 -1.94 26.04
N TYR A 38 -9.40 -1.65 27.31
CA TYR A 38 -8.73 -0.65 28.12
C TYR A 38 -8.18 -1.29 29.39
N THR A 39 -7.16 -0.68 29.98
CA THR A 39 -6.79 -0.98 31.36
C THR A 39 -7.94 -0.68 32.32
N LYS A 40 -7.83 -1.10 33.59
CA LYS A 40 -8.84 -0.79 34.59
C LYS A 40 -9.01 0.74 34.72
N GLU A 41 -10.22 1.24 34.53
CA GLU A 41 -10.56 2.64 34.77
C GLU A 41 -10.29 3.01 36.24
N THR A 42 -9.66 4.16 36.44
CA THR A 42 -9.35 4.71 37.77
C THR A 42 -9.91 6.12 37.91
N PRO A 43 -10.48 6.52 39.07
CA PRO A 43 -10.94 7.89 39.28
C PRO A 43 -9.80 8.91 39.11
N TYR A 44 -10.10 10.04 38.44
CA TYR A 44 -9.12 11.07 38.12
C TYR A 44 -9.46 12.42 38.77
N PRO A 45 -9.29 12.57 40.09
CA PRO A 45 -9.73 13.76 40.83
C PRO A 45 -8.94 15.02 40.48
N GLU A 46 -7.72 14.88 39.97
CA GLU A 46 -6.86 16.00 39.54
C GLU A 46 -7.42 16.73 38.31
N GLY A 47 -8.27 16.06 37.52
CA GLY A 47 -8.90 16.60 36.32
C GLY A 47 -10.11 17.52 36.57
N GLN A 48 -10.47 17.81 37.82
CA GLN A 48 -11.64 18.63 38.16
C GLN A 48 -11.45 20.14 37.89
N VAL A 49 -10.22 20.60 37.63
CA VAL A 49 -9.91 22.01 37.35
C VAL A 49 -9.61 22.18 35.85
N PHE A 50 -10.58 22.72 35.10
CA PHE A 50 -10.49 22.79 33.64
C PHE A 50 -9.56 23.88 33.11
N GLU A 51 -9.29 24.93 33.89
CA GLU A 51 -8.33 25.98 33.52
C GLU A 51 -6.87 25.49 33.54
N ARG A 52 -6.61 24.35 34.20
CA ARG A 52 -5.32 23.66 34.29
C ARG A 52 -5.54 22.15 34.37
N PHE A 53 -5.97 21.56 33.26
CA PHE A 53 -6.16 20.11 33.18
C PHE A 53 -4.79 19.42 33.08
N PRO A 54 -4.42 18.51 34.00
CA PRO A 54 -3.07 17.93 34.03
C PRO A 54 -2.99 16.62 33.24
N SER A 55 -3.20 16.62 31.91
CA SER A 55 -3.20 15.36 31.17
C SER A 55 -1.82 14.71 30.99
N THR A 56 -1.85 13.42 30.67
CA THR A 56 -0.71 12.59 30.31
C THR A 56 -0.97 12.02 28.92
N GLN A 57 -0.07 12.30 27.98
CA GLN A 57 -0.14 11.80 26.61
C GLN A 57 -0.22 10.27 26.57
N GLY A 58 -1.00 9.73 25.64
CA GLY A 58 -1.30 8.30 25.56
C GLY A 58 -2.41 7.83 26.52
N THR A 59 -2.92 8.69 27.39
CA THR A 59 -4.00 8.36 28.32
C THR A 59 -5.36 8.71 27.71
N THR A 60 -6.35 7.87 27.95
CA THR A 60 -7.76 8.12 27.66
C THR A 60 -8.48 8.51 28.94
N TYR A 61 -9.23 9.60 28.89
CA TYR A 61 -10.02 10.16 29.97
C TYR A 61 -11.50 10.02 29.64
N PHE A 62 -12.27 9.40 30.52
CA PHE A 62 -13.73 9.30 30.36
C PHE A 62 -14.41 10.34 31.22
N PHE A 63 -15.16 11.23 30.60
CA PHE A 63 -15.98 12.25 31.25
C PHE A 63 -17.43 11.79 31.23
N ARG A 64 -18.09 11.69 32.39
CA ARG A 64 -19.50 11.27 32.50
C ARG A 64 -20.32 12.27 33.29
N THR A 65 -21.49 12.65 32.80
CA THR A 65 -22.42 13.52 33.53
C THR A 65 -23.87 13.33 33.07
N GLN A 66 -24.81 13.82 33.88
CA GLN A 66 -26.21 13.97 33.50
C GLN A 66 -26.49 15.44 33.25
N LEU A 67 -27.01 15.75 32.07
CA LEU A 67 -27.28 17.11 31.62
C LEU A 67 -28.78 17.33 31.49
N GLU A 68 -29.31 18.35 32.16
CA GLU A 68 -30.67 18.82 31.97
C GLU A 68 -30.69 20.10 31.14
N ILE A 69 -31.45 20.10 30.04
CA ILE A 69 -31.66 21.29 29.23
C ILE A 69 -32.68 22.21 29.94
N PRO A 70 -32.33 23.49 30.23
CA PRO A 70 -33.23 24.43 30.89
C PRO A 70 -34.56 24.55 30.14
N GLU A 71 -35.67 24.61 30.87
CA GLU A 71 -37.01 24.66 30.27
C GLU A 71 -37.16 25.82 29.27
N GLY A 72 -36.61 26.99 29.61
CA GLY A 72 -36.63 28.18 28.74
C GLY A 72 -35.73 28.09 27.49
N TRP A 73 -34.87 27.09 27.38
CA TRP A 73 -34.04 26.84 26.19
C TRP A 73 -34.69 25.83 25.24
N ARG A 74 -35.72 25.10 25.70
CA ARG A 74 -36.42 24.08 24.90
C ARG A 74 -37.09 24.72 23.69
N GLY A 75 -36.90 24.12 22.51
CA GLY A 75 -37.41 24.63 21.25
C GLY A 75 -36.49 25.65 20.55
N GLY A 76 -35.45 26.13 21.23
CA GLY A 76 -34.30 26.79 20.59
C GLY A 76 -33.25 25.78 20.11
N GLN A 77 -32.19 26.22 19.43
CA GLN A 77 -31.04 25.34 19.15
C GLN A 77 -30.09 25.38 20.35
N VAL A 78 -29.99 24.27 21.06
CA VAL A 78 -29.05 24.08 22.17
C VAL A 78 -27.85 23.31 21.68
N GLY A 79 -26.66 23.80 21.99
CA GLY A 79 -25.40 23.15 21.67
C GLY A 79 -24.56 22.86 22.91
N PHE A 80 -23.60 21.97 22.74
CA PHE A 80 -22.57 21.64 23.72
C PHE A 80 -21.20 21.95 23.10
N ILE A 81 -20.42 22.76 23.81
CA ILE A 81 -19.04 23.09 23.45
C ILE A 81 -18.12 22.28 24.36
N PHE A 82 -17.22 21.51 23.74
CA PHE A 82 -16.12 20.84 24.41
C PHE A 82 -14.82 21.05 23.62
N ALA A 83 -13.97 21.94 24.11
CA ALA A 83 -12.67 22.22 23.48
C ALA A 83 -11.53 21.86 24.44
N SER A 84 -10.84 20.76 24.14
CA SER A 84 -9.70 20.26 24.91
C SER A 84 -8.38 20.29 24.13
N GLY A 85 -8.46 20.31 22.79
CA GLY A 85 -7.30 20.16 21.91
C GLY A 85 -6.81 18.72 21.75
N GLY A 86 -7.43 17.76 22.44
CA GLY A 86 -7.26 16.32 22.23
C GLY A 86 -8.27 15.74 21.23
N GLU A 87 -8.33 14.41 21.16
CA GLU A 87 -9.19 13.66 20.24
C GLU A 87 -10.24 12.88 21.04
N GLY A 88 -11.53 13.13 20.84
CA GLY A 88 -12.59 12.53 21.64
C GLY A 88 -13.80 12.05 20.87
N LEU A 89 -14.59 11.17 21.49
CA LEU A 89 -15.89 10.73 21.00
C LEU A 89 -16.95 11.05 22.05
N LEU A 90 -17.90 11.91 21.69
CA LEU A 90 -19.08 12.17 22.52
C LEU A 90 -20.13 11.08 22.26
N ARG A 91 -20.60 10.45 23.32
CA ARG A 91 -21.79 9.59 23.34
C ARG A 91 -22.92 10.29 24.10
N ILE A 92 -24.12 10.28 23.52
CA ILE A 92 -25.33 10.80 24.14
C ILE A 92 -26.28 9.62 24.36
N ASN A 93 -26.69 9.39 25.60
CA ASN A 93 -27.53 8.25 26.00
C ASN A 93 -26.96 6.90 25.52
N GLY A 94 -25.64 6.76 25.59
CA GLY A 94 -24.91 5.55 25.19
C GLY A 94 -24.66 5.39 23.69
N LYS A 95 -25.08 6.35 22.86
CA LYS A 95 -24.91 6.31 21.40
C LYS A 95 -23.87 7.30 20.91
N SER A 96 -22.98 6.90 20.00
CA SER A 96 -21.99 7.77 19.38
C SER A 96 -22.67 8.93 18.67
N ALA A 97 -22.37 10.16 19.10
CA ALA A 97 -23.05 11.37 18.66
C ALA A 97 -22.19 12.23 17.72
N GLN A 98 -20.94 12.51 18.08
CA GLN A 98 -20.01 13.30 17.28
C GLN A 98 -18.57 13.12 17.79
N GLY A 99 -17.59 13.14 16.89
CA GLY A 99 -16.18 13.34 17.26
C GLY A 99 -15.95 14.75 17.81
N LEU A 100 -15.01 14.86 18.74
CA LEU A 100 -14.55 16.09 19.36
C LEU A 100 -13.06 16.25 19.12
N ASP A 101 -12.65 17.30 18.43
CA ASP A 101 -11.25 17.59 18.15
C ASP A 101 -11.03 19.11 17.99
N ARG A 102 -9.86 19.51 17.49
CA ARG A 102 -9.52 20.93 17.30
C ARG A 102 -10.39 21.64 16.27
N ASN A 103 -10.95 20.90 15.33
CA ASN A 103 -11.84 21.37 14.28
C ASN A 103 -13.32 21.20 14.67
N HIS A 104 -13.62 20.22 15.54
CA HIS A 104 -14.97 19.87 15.98
C HIS A 104 -15.15 20.10 17.48
N THR A 105 -15.45 21.33 17.88
CA THR A 105 -15.65 21.68 19.31
C THR A 105 -17.11 21.85 19.70
N PHE A 106 -18.03 21.97 18.74
CA PHE A 106 -19.45 22.21 18.98
C PHE A 106 -20.31 21.04 18.47
N VAL A 107 -21.25 20.59 19.30
CA VAL A 107 -22.24 19.54 19.00
C VAL A 107 -23.66 20.07 19.25
N THR A 108 -24.59 19.85 18.33
CA THR A 108 -26.01 20.15 18.57
C THR A 108 -26.62 19.08 19.48
N LEU A 109 -27.28 19.48 20.57
CA LEU A 109 -27.94 18.56 21.50
C LEU A 109 -29.36 18.20 21.04
N PRO A 110 -29.76 16.92 21.09
CA PRO A 110 -31.13 16.50 20.78
C PRO A 110 -32.13 17.01 21.84
N GLN A 111 -33.37 17.27 21.43
CA GLN A 111 -34.45 17.81 22.26
C GLN A 111 -35.79 17.09 22.00
N GLU A 112 -35.80 15.75 22.04
CA GLU A 112 -37.03 14.99 21.77
C GLU A 112 -38.11 15.22 22.85
N GLN A 113 -39.38 15.22 22.45
CA GLN A 113 -40.49 15.43 23.38
C GLN A 113 -40.57 14.29 24.41
N GLY A 114 -40.47 14.64 25.70
CA GLY A 114 -40.54 13.68 26.80
C GLY A 114 -39.20 13.05 27.21
N GLN A 115 -38.08 13.41 26.57
CA GLN A 115 -36.75 13.05 27.06
C GLN A 115 -36.46 13.72 28.42
N GLY A 116 -35.98 12.91 29.37
CA GLY A 116 -35.46 13.37 30.67
C GLY A 116 -34.06 13.98 30.56
N SER A 117 -33.23 13.82 31.59
CA SER A 117 -31.82 14.22 31.55
C SER A 117 -31.07 13.45 30.46
N LEU A 118 -30.18 14.13 29.73
CA LEU A 118 -29.27 13.52 28.77
C LEU A 118 -28.06 12.95 29.50
N SER A 119 -27.73 11.69 29.27
CA SER A 119 -26.48 11.10 29.72
C SER A 119 -25.38 11.43 28.73
N LEU A 120 -24.38 12.20 29.15
CA LEU A 120 -23.21 12.51 28.32
C LEU A 120 -22.01 11.67 28.78
N GLU A 121 -21.35 11.03 27.83
CA GLU A 121 -20.05 10.40 28.01
C GLU A 121 -19.08 10.91 26.95
N ILE A 122 -17.87 11.33 27.33
CA ILE A 122 -16.80 11.65 26.38
C ILE A 122 -15.64 10.72 26.65
N GLU A 123 -15.26 9.95 25.64
CA GLU A 123 -13.98 9.25 25.60
C GLU A 123 -12.94 10.19 24.98
N LEU A 124 -12.13 10.86 25.81
CA LEU A 124 -11.12 11.84 25.37
C LEU A 124 -9.71 11.24 25.43
N TYR A 125 -9.05 11.14 24.29
CA TYR A 125 -7.66 10.73 24.17
C TYR A 125 -6.74 11.96 24.13
N ASP A 126 -5.67 11.93 24.93
CA ASP A 126 -4.54 12.85 24.81
C ASP A 126 -3.50 12.24 23.85
N PRO A 127 -3.36 12.76 22.61
CA PRO A 127 -2.53 12.14 21.59
C PRO A 127 -1.07 11.98 21.99
N ILE A 128 -0.48 10.84 21.63
CA ILE A 128 0.98 10.67 21.71
C ILE A 128 1.61 11.61 20.68
N PRO A 129 2.61 12.41 21.06
CA PRO A 129 3.27 13.32 20.13
C PRO A 129 4.05 12.52 19.09
N GLU A 130 4.20 13.11 17.90
CA GLU A 130 5.04 12.54 16.85
C GLU A 130 6.46 12.26 17.39
N PRO A 131 7.12 11.17 16.95
CA PRO A 131 8.52 10.94 17.30
C PRO A 131 9.37 12.13 16.87
N VAL A 132 10.40 12.44 17.65
CA VAL A 132 11.35 13.51 17.31
C VAL A 132 12.07 13.14 16.01
N ASP A 133 12.02 14.03 15.02
CA ASP A 133 12.87 13.95 13.83
C ASP A 133 14.27 14.51 14.16
N PRO A 134 15.28 13.65 14.36
CA PRO A 134 16.60 14.11 14.79
C PRO A 134 17.39 14.80 13.67
N LEU A 135 16.96 14.64 12.41
CA LEU A 135 17.68 15.15 11.25
C LEU A 135 17.17 16.53 10.85
N ASN A 136 15.85 16.66 10.66
CA ASN A 136 15.25 17.85 10.05
C ASN A 136 14.32 18.62 11.00
N GLN A 137 14.02 18.09 12.19
CA GLN A 137 13.14 18.72 13.20
C GLN A 137 11.75 19.06 12.65
N GLN A 138 11.21 18.21 11.76
CA GLN A 138 9.91 18.44 11.10
C GLN A 138 8.72 18.03 11.98
N ALA A 139 8.94 17.14 12.95
CA ALA A 139 7.88 16.57 13.79
C ALA A 139 7.07 17.65 14.52
N VAL A 140 5.74 17.60 14.39
CA VAL A 140 4.83 18.52 15.07
C VAL A 140 4.54 18.00 16.48
N ILE A 141 5.32 18.48 17.45
CA ILE A 141 5.14 18.08 18.86
C ILE A 141 3.95 18.82 19.48
N GLN A 142 2.83 18.11 19.60
CA GLN A 142 1.66 18.64 20.29
C GLN A 142 1.89 18.64 21.82
N PRO A 143 1.60 19.74 22.52
CA PRO A 143 1.61 19.73 23.97
C PRO A 143 0.47 18.86 24.52
N PRO A 144 0.60 18.32 25.75
CA PRO A 144 -0.52 17.67 26.42
C PRO A 144 -1.72 18.62 26.55
N ILE A 145 -2.90 18.04 26.74
CA ILE A 145 -4.12 18.78 27.09
C ILE A 145 -3.90 19.54 28.40
N THR A 146 -3.86 20.86 28.32
CA THR A 146 -3.63 21.74 29.48
C THR A 146 -4.88 22.49 29.93
N ARG A 147 -5.92 22.52 29.09
CA ARG A 147 -7.15 23.26 29.36
C ARG A 147 -8.33 22.59 28.67
N ILE A 148 -9.49 22.64 29.33
CA ILE A 148 -10.77 22.22 28.77
C ILE A 148 -11.74 23.42 28.84
N ASP A 149 -12.46 23.68 27.75
CA ASP A 149 -13.67 24.50 27.74
C ASP A 149 -14.86 23.57 27.62
N SER A 150 -15.80 23.61 28.57
CA SER A 150 -16.95 22.71 28.65
C SER A 150 -18.18 23.52 29.05
N ARG A 151 -19.09 23.76 28.11
CA ARG A 151 -20.29 24.58 28.33
C ARG A 151 -21.43 24.20 27.42
N MET A 152 -22.65 24.39 27.91
CA MET A 152 -23.87 24.36 27.12
C MET A 152 -24.19 25.77 26.63
N VAL A 153 -24.62 25.90 25.39
CA VAL A 153 -24.90 27.20 24.77
C VAL A 153 -26.26 27.20 24.08
N LEU A 154 -26.98 28.32 24.16
CA LEU A 154 -28.17 28.58 23.37
C LEU A 154 -27.76 29.41 22.15
N VAL A 155 -27.94 28.86 20.95
CA VAL A 155 -27.40 29.46 19.71
C VAL A 155 -28.25 30.64 19.24
N ASN A 156 -27.59 31.77 18.94
CA ASN A 156 -28.19 32.89 18.21
C ASN A 156 -28.07 32.67 16.70
N ARG A 157 -28.95 31.82 16.14
CA ARG A 157 -28.91 31.44 14.71
C ARG A 157 -28.87 32.64 13.75
N PRO A 158 -29.70 33.69 13.90
CA PRO A 158 -29.64 34.84 13.02
C PRO A 158 -28.27 35.54 13.00
N VAL A 159 -27.64 35.70 14.16
CA VAL A 159 -26.29 36.31 14.26
C VAL A 159 -25.23 35.42 13.63
N GLN A 160 -25.28 34.12 13.91
CA GLN A 160 -24.35 33.15 13.32
C GLN A 160 -24.48 33.11 11.78
N SER A 161 -25.71 33.13 11.26
CA SER A 161 -25.98 33.15 9.82
C SER A 161 -25.40 34.42 9.16
N LEU A 162 -25.69 35.60 9.74
CA LEU A 162 -25.13 36.87 9.27
C LEU A 162 -23.59 36.88 9.31
N MET A 163 -22.99 36.26 10.32
CA MET A 163 -21.53 36.12 10.45
C MET A 163 -20.93 35.37 9.26
N TYR A 164 -21.47 34.20 8.92
CA TYR A 164 -21.00 33.42 7.76
C TYR A 164 -21.22 34.17 6.45
N THR A 165 -22.37 34.82 6.27
CA THR A 165 -22.67 35.65 5.10
C THR A 165 -21.67 36.81 4.98
N ALA A 166 -21.39 37.53 6.07
CA ALA A 166 -20.43 38.62 6.07
C ALA A 166 -19.00 38.15 5.76
N THR A 167 -18.60 36.97 6.26
CA THR A 167 -17.30 36.35 5.96
C THR A 167 -17.15 36.05 4.47
N ILE A 168 -18.10 35.33 3.86
CA ILE A 168 -18.06 35.00 2.43
C ILE A 168 -18.00 36.23 1.54
N VAL A 169 -18.85 37.23 1.81
CA VAL A 169 -18.90 38.46 1.03
C VAL A 169 -17.58 39.23 1.17
N ARG A 170 -17.02 39.30 2.39
CA ARG A 170 -15.76 40.00 2.64
C ARG A 170 -14.59 39.31 1.94
N ASP A 171 -14.48 37.99 2.05
CA ASP A 171 -13.36 37.26 1.47
C ASP A 171 -13.43 37.24 -0.07
N SER A 172 -14.63 37.16 -0.64
CA SER A 172 -14.85 37.33 -2.09
C SER A 172 -14.44 38.72 -2.57
N ALA A 173 -14.77 39.77 -1.81
CA ALA A 173 -14.38 41.14 -2.16
C ALA A 173 -12.84 41.36 -2.11
N VAL A 174 -12.10 40.61 -1.28
CA VAL A 174 -10.62 40.70 -1.24
C VAL A 174 -9.98 40.16 -2.52
N LEU A 175 -10.58 39.12 -3.11
CA LEU A 175 -10.05 38.43 -4.29
C LEU A 175 -10.30 39.19 -5.59
N LEU A 176 -11.27 40.11 -5.60
CA LEU A 176 -11.50 40.98 -6.73
C LEU A 176 -10.38 42.02 -6.88
N PRO A 177 -9.95 42.34 -8.12
CA PRO A 177 -9.00 43.42 -8.36
C PRO A 177 -9.44 44.74 -7.72
N GLU A 178 -8.49 45.57 -7.31
CA GLU A 178 -8.80 46.84 -6.62
C GLU A 178 -9.62 47.82 -7.48
N GLN A 179 -9.42 47.77 -8.79
CA GLN A 179 -10.13 48.54 -9.79
C GLN A 179 -11.52 47.96 -10.14
N ASP A 180 -11.87 46.78 -9.67
CA ASP A 180 -13.18 46.17 -9.95
C ASP A 180 -14.27 46.87 -9.12
N PHE A 181 -15.21 47.53 -9.79
CA PHE A 181 -16.28 48.26 -9.12
C PHE A 181 -17.19 47.36 -8.25
N ARG A 182 -17.28 46.06 -8.56
CA ARG A 182 -18.01 45.10 -7.72
C ARG A 182 -17.39 45.03 -6.32
N ARG A 183 -16.06 45.07 -6.20
CA ARG A 183 -15.36 45.09 -4.91
C ARG A 183 -15.82 46.26 -4.04
N THR A 184 -15.86 47.47 -4.61
CA THR A 184 -16.33 48.67 -3.90
C THR A 184 -17.77 48.49 -3.41
N ARG A 185 -18.67 48.01 -4.27
CA ARG A 185 -20.08 47.82 -3.92
C ARG A 185 -20.30 46.73 -2.87
N LEU A 186 -19.50 45.66 -2.86
CA LEU A 186 -19.55 44.62 -1.82
C LEU A 186 -19.09 45.16 -0.47
N ILE A 187 -18.02 45.97 -0.45
CA ILE A 187 -17.55 46.65 0.76
C ILE A 187 -18.62 47.59 1.31
N GLU A 188 -19.30 48.35 0.45
CA GLU A 188 -20.42 49.20 0.87
C GLU A 188 -21.61 48.40 1.39
N ALA A 189 -21.95 47.26 0.77
CA ALA A 189 -23.01 46.38 1.27
C ALA A 189 -22.69 45.84 2.67
N LEU A 190 -21.42 45.52 2.94
CA LEU A 190 -20.95 45.13 4.27
C LEU A 190 -20.98 46.29 5.27
N TYR A 191 -20.68 47.52 4.85
CA TYR A 191 -20.83 48.70 5.70
C TYR A 191 -22.29 48.95 6.08
N ASP A 192 -23.23 48.85 5.14
CA ASP A 192 -24.66 48.93 5.45
C ASP A 192 -25.10 47.88 6.48
N ALA A 193 -24.63 46.64 6.35
CA ALA A 193 -24.95 45.55 7.28
C ALA A 193 -24.36 45.83 8.67
N MET A 194 -23.11 46.31 8.73
CA MET A 194 -22.42 46.70 9.95
C MET A 194 -23.13 47.87 10.65
N ASP A 195 -23.45 48.94 9.93
CA ASP A 195 -24.15 50.11 10.47
C ASP A 195 -25.56 49.71 10.95
N GLY A 196 -26.23 48.84 10.20
CA GLY A 196 -27.52 48.27 10.59
C GLY A 196 -27.44 47.44 11.87
N PHE A 197 -26.39 46.64 12.06
CA PHE A 197 -26.17 45.84 13.26
C PHE A 197 -25.85 46.73 14.48
N VAL A 198 -24.96 47.72 14.32
CA VAL A 198 -24.59 48.67 15.39
C VAL A 198 -25.79 49.50 15.87
N ALA A 199 -26.79 49.71 15.01
CA ALA A 199 -28.00 50.44 15.36
C ALA A 199 -29.02 49.61 16.19
N LEU A 200 -28.80 48.30 16.35
CA LEU A 200 -29.67 47.43 17.14
C LEU A 200 -29.28 47.46 18.62
N ASP A 201 -30.28 47.43 19.49
CA ASP A 201 -30.06 47.17 20.92
C ASP A 201 -29.95 45.66 21.20
N ALA A 202 -29.56 45.33 22.44
CA ALA A 202 -29.34 43.94 22.84
C ALA A 202 -30.62 43.08 22.72
N GLU A 203 -31.80 43.65 22.92
CA GLU A 203 -33.06 42.90 22.83
C GLU A 203 -33.38 42.54 21.37
N ALA A 204 -33.20 43.48 20.44
CA ALA A 204 -33.41 43.22 19.01
C ALA A 204 -32.40 42.19 18.45
N VAL A 205 -31.17 42.18 18.95
CA VAL A 205 -30.16 41.15 18.62
C VAL A 205 -30.57 39.79 19.17
N ARG A 206 -31.18 39.75 20.37
CA ARG A 206 -31.66 38.53 21.02
C ARG A 206 -32.90 37.94 20.33
N GLU A 207 -33.85 38.77 19.93
CA GLU A 207 -35.03 38.36 19.16
C GLU A 207 -34.67 37.90 17.73
N GLY A 208 -33.58 38.44 17.17
CA GLY A 208 -32.98 37.98 15.91
C GLY A 208 -33.75 38.34 14.63
N GLY A 209 -35.02 38.75 14.72
CA GLY A 209 -35.83 39.11 13.55
C GLY A 209 -35.28 40.30 12.75
N ALA A 210 -34.65 41.27 13.42
CA ALA A 210 -33.97 42.38 12.75
C ALA A 210 -32.67 41.92 12.05
N ILE A 211 -31.93 41.01 12.66
CA ILE A 211 -30.70 40.42 12.11
C ILE A 211 -30.99 39.64 10.82
N ALA A 212 -32.03 38.80 10.84
CA ALA A 212 -32.45 38.06 9.64
C ALA A 212 -32.84 38.99 8.48
N LYS A 213 -33.46 40.15 8.77
CA LYS A 213 -33.76 41.17 7.75
C LYS A 213 -32.48 41.84 7.23
N LEU A 214 -31.50 42.11 8.09
CA LEU A 214 -30.20 42.66 7.69
C LEU A 214 -29.46 41.71 6.77
N GLU A 215 -29.38 40.43 7.14
CA GLU A 215 -28.76 39.40 6.30
C GLU A 215 -29.47 39.28 4.95
N LYS A 216 -30.81 39.20 4.94
CA LYS A 216 -31.58 39.16 3.69
C LYS A 216 -31.27 40.35 2.79
N LYS A 217 -31.21 41.57 3.34
CA LYS A 217 -30.85 42.79 2.59
C LYS A 217 -29.43 42.70 2.03
N LEU A 218 -28.46 42.20 2.82
CA LEU A 218 -27.08 42.00 2.39
C LEU A 218 -27.03 41.01 1.22
N THR A 219 -27.65 39.84 1.36
CA THR A 219 -27.74 38.78 0.34
C THR A 219 -28.35 39.30 -0.96
N GLU A 220 -29.51 39.97 -0.90
CA GLU A 220 -30.16 40.55 -2.09
C GLU A 220 -29.28 41.61 -2.78
N ARG A 221 -28.59 42.45 -2.00
CA ARG A 221 -27.68 43.47 -2.54
C ARG A 221 -26.45 42.83 -3.20
N VAL A 222 -25.87 41.80 -2.60
CA VAL A 222 -24.71 41.07 -3.15
C VAL A 222 -25.08 40.41 -4.48
N LYS A 223 -26.21 39.71 -4.55
CA LYS A 223 -26.72 39.11 -5.80
C LYS A 223 -26.95 40.16 -6.90
N ALA A 224 -27.38 41.37 -6.53
CA ALA A 224 -27.56 42.48 -7.48
C ALA A 224 -26.23 43.19 -7.89
N ILE A 225 -25.12 42.94 -7.19
CA ILE A 225 -23.81 43.49 -7.54
C ILE A 225 -23.15 42.67 -8.66
N GLY A 226 -23.25 41.35 -8.60
CA GLY A 226 -22.73 40.43 -9.61
C GLY A 226 -22.89 38.98 -9.18
N GLY A 227 -22.66 38.06 -10.12
CA GLY A 227 -22.68 36.61 -9.86
C GLY A 227 -21.29 35.98 -9.86
N ASN A 228 -21.30 34.65 -9.86
CA ASN A 228 -20.12 33.81 -10.03
C ASN A 228 -19.44 34.04 -11.40
N ALA A 229 -18.15 33.73 -11.48
CA ALA A 229 -17.40 33.66 -12.72
C ALA A 229 -17.79 32.39 -13.52
N GLU A 230 -17.34 32.32 -14.78
CA GLU A 230 -17.50 31.11 -15.60
C GLU A 230 -16.74 29.92 -14.99
N GLY A 231 -17.38 28.76 -15.00
CA GLY A 231 -16.86 27.52 -14.43
C GLY A 231 -17.67 27.01 -13.24
N LEU A 232 -17.48 25.74 -12.90
CA LEU A 232 -18.13 25.06 -11.79
C LEU A 232 -17.12 24.30 -10.94
N ILE A 233 -17.21 24.46 -9.62
CA ILE A 233 -16.55 23.62 -8.63
C ILE A 233 -17.55 22.63 -8.06
N GLN A 234 -17.29 21.35 -8.26
CA GLN A 234 -18.03 20.24 -7.67
C GLN A 234 -17.41 19.93 -6.30
N MET A 235 -18.13 20.29 -5.24
CA MET A 235 -17.68 20.19 -3.86
C MET A 235 -17.93 18.76 -3.35
N VAL A 236 -16.86 18.00 -3.11
CA VAL A 236 -16.92 16.63 -2.62
C VAL A 236 -16.32 16.58 -1.21
N GLY A 237 -17.15 16.31 -0.21
CA GLY A 237 -16.72 16.18 1.18
C GLY A 237 -16.07 14.82 1.41
N GLN A 238 -14.93 14.77 2.10
CA GLN A 238 -14.22 13.51 2.39
C GLN A 238 -13.42 13.58 3.70
N SER A 239 -12.91 12.43 4.13
CA SER A 239 -11.87 12.34 5.16
C SER A 239 -10.95 11.15 4.88
N HIS A 240 -9.73 11.44 4.46
CA HIS A 240 -8.65 10.48 4.37
C HIS A 240 -8.20 10.06 5.77
N ILE A 241 -8.05 8.77 6.01
CA ILE A 241 -7.65 8.22 7.32
C ILE A 241 -6.55 7.18 7.11
N ASP A 242 -5.34 7.50 7.56
CA ASP A 242 -4.26 6.54 7.54
C ASP A 242 -4.51 5.41 8.52
N ILE A 243 -4.45 4.18 8.01
CA ILE A 243 -4.67 2.98 8.82
C ILE A 243 -3.59 2.87 9.90
N ALA A 244 -2.34 3.15 9.54
CA ALA A 244 -1.26 3.39 10.49
C ALA A 244 -0.25 4.34 9.86
N TRP A 245 0.18 5.33 10.62
CA TRP A 245 1.21 6.30 10.22
C TRP A 245 1.95 6.79 11.48
N LEU A 246 1.56 7.95 12.01
CA LEU A 246 2.05 8.49 13.29
C LEU A 246 1.23 8.00 14.50
N TRP A 247 0.33 7.04 14.25
CA TRP A 247 -0.44 6.30 15.24
C TRP A 247 -0.56 4.83 14.80
N PRO A 248 -0.82 3.91 15.75
CA PRO A 248 -1.01 2.49 15.45
C PRO A 248 -2.42 2.21 14.91
N VAL A 249 -2.58 1.05 14.24
CA VAL A 249 -3.87 0.56 13.68
C VAL A 249 -5.01 0.61 14.69
N ARG A 250 -4.74 0.23 15.95
CA ARG A 250 -5.74 0.27 17.02
C ARG A 250 -6.37 1.65 17.22
N GLU A 251 -5.61 2.73 16.98
CA GLU A 251 -6.12 4.10 17.12
C GLU A 251 -7.05 4.48 15.97
N THR A 252 -6.76 3.99 14.76
CA THR A 252 -7.58 4.21 13.57
C THR A 252 -9.00 3.68 13.75
N VAL A 253 -9.18 2.59 14.51
CA VAL A 253 -10.52 2.13 14.91
C VAL A 253 -11.32 3.23 15.62
N ARG A 254 -10.69 3.96 16.56
CA ARG A 254 -11.33 5.08 17.27
C ARG A 254 -11.50 6.30 16.36
N LYS A 255 -10.50 6.62 15.52
CA LYS A 255 -10.57 7.71 14.53
C LYS A 255 -11.74 7.52 13.56
N THR A 256 -12.01 6.28 13.17
CA THR A 256 -13.14 5.91 12.32
C THR A 256 -14.48 6.29 12.96
N SER A 257 -14.75 5.82 14.19
CA SER A 257 -16.01 6.15 14.88
C SER A 257 -16.17 7.65 15.13
N ARG A 258 -15.08 8.35 15.46
CA ARG A 258 -15.08 9.81 15.64
C ARG A 258 -15.45 10.55 14.35
N THR A 259 -14.79 10.21 13.25
CA THR A 259 -15.04 10.83 11.95
C THR A 259 -16.46 10.51 11.45
N PHE A 260 -16.87 9.24 11.51
CA PHE A 260 -18.14 8.83 10.91
C PHE A 260 -19.35 9.33 11.72
N SER A 261 -19.23 9.42 13.05
CA SER A 261 -20.25 10.06 13.87
C SER A 261 -20.37 11.56 13.58
N THR A 262 -19.26 12.25 13.32
CA THR A 262 -19.27 13.65 12.90
C THR A 262 -19.98 13.84 11.56
N VAL A 263 -19.66 13.02 10.56
CA VAL A 263 -20.32 13.07 9.25
C VAL A 263 -21.83 12.81 9.38
N ASP A 264 -22.25 11.77 10.10
CA ASP A 264 -23.68 11.49 10.32
C ASP A 264 -24.38 12.63 11.08
N ALA A 265 -23.73 13.23 12.08
CA ALA A 265 -24.27 14.38 12.79
C ALA A 265 -24.50 15.58 11.86
N LEU A 266 -23.53 15.91 11.02
CA LEU A 266 -23.65 17.00 10.05
C LEU A 266 -24.69 16.69 8.97
N MET A 267 -24.83 15.44 8.53
CA MET A 267 -25.88 15.07 7.57
C MET A 267 -27.30 15.28 8.11
N ARG A 268 -27.51 15.22 9.43
CA ARG A 268 -28.79 15.59 10.05
C ARG A 268 -29.05 17.09 10.03
N GLU A 269 -28.00 17.91 10.14
CA GLU A 269 -28.10 19.36 10.17
C GLU A 269 -28.18 19.97 8.76
N TYR A 270 -27.50 19.37 7.78
CA TYR A 270 -27.35 19.87 6.41
C TYR A 270 -27.90 18.85 5.40
N PRO A 271 -29.16 18.95 4.95
CA PRO A 271 -29.80 17.91 4.12
C PRO A 271 -29.16 17.68 2.74
N GLU A 272 -28.49 18.69 2.18
CA GLU A 272 -27.85 18.60 0.86
C GLU A 272 -26.40 18.09 0.92
N TYR A 273 -25.82 17.99 2.13
CA TYR A 273 -24.45 17.54 2.32
C TYR A 273 -24.27 16.11 1.80
N ARG A 274 -23.23 15.92 0.98
CA ARG A 274 -22.74 14.65 0.47
C ARG A 274 -21.31 14.40 0.93
N TYR A 275 -21.02 13.15 1.28
CA TYR A 275 -19.72 12.72 1.79
C TYR A 275 -19.24 11.50 1.03
N THR A 276 -17.93 11.38 0.88
CA THR A 276 -17.25 10.33 0.15
C THR A 276 -16.22 9.66 1.05
N GLN A 277 -16.21 8.34 1.08
CA GLN A 277 -15.24 7.56 1.85
C GLN A 277 -14.71 6.39 1.05
N SER A 278 -13.39 6.20 1.11
CA SER A 278 -12.66 5.06 0.57
C SER A 278 -12.64 3.86 1.55
N GLN A 279 -11.63 3.00 1.46
CA GLN A 279 -11.23 1.98 2.46
C GLN A 279 -12.38 1.17 3.10
N PRO A 280 -12.83 0.08 2.45
CA PRO A 280 -13.69 -0.96 3.02
C PRO A 280 -13.30 -1.39 4.45
N LEU A 281 -12.00 -1.47 4.77
CA LEU A 281 -11.54 -1.81 6.11
C LEU A 281 -12.08 -0.88 7.21
N LEU A 282 -12.23 0.44 6.95
CA LEU A 282 -12.76 1.37 7.95
C LEU A 282 -14.22 1.02 8.30
N PHE A 283 -15.01 0.65 7.31
CA PHE A 283 -16.38 0.17 7.55
C PHE A 283 -16.40 -1.16 8.30
N ALA A 284 -15.44 -2.05 8.05
CA ALA A 284 -15.29 -3.29 8.82
C ALA A 284 -14.94 -3.00 10.29
N PHE A 285 -13.99 -2.09 10.55
CA PHE A 285 -13.69 -1.63 11.90
C PHE A 285 -14.91 -1.04 12.60
N LEU A 286 -15.69 -0.21 11.89
CA LEU A 286 -16.90 0.37 12.44
C LEU A 286 -17.95 -0.70 12.75
N LYS A 287 -18.18 -1.65 11.84
CA LYS A 287 -19.11 -2.76 12.03
C LYS A 287 -18.78 -3.57 13.28
N GLU A 288 -17.50 -3.81 13.53
CA GLU A 288 -17.01 -4.61 14.65
C GLU A 288 -17.04 -3.84 15.98
N ASN A 289 -16.79 -2.53 15.96
CA ASN A 289 -16.53 -1.76 17.18
C ASN A 289 -17.63 -0.74 17.54
N ASP A 290 -18.48 -0.35 16.60
CA ASP A 290 -19.65 0.51 16.80
C ASP A 290 -20.81 0.15 15.84
N PRO A 291 -21.46 -1.02 16.05
CA PRO A 291 -22.49 -1.53 15.15
C PRO A 291 -23.73 -0.63 15.07
N GLU A 292 -23.99 0.20 16.09
CA GLU A 292 -25.12 1.12 16.09
C GLU A 292 -24.88 2.32 15.15
N LEU A 293 -23.68 2.91 15.18
CA LEU A 293 -23.26 3.91 14.20
C LEU A 293 -23.14 3.31 12.79
N TYR A 294 -22.65 2.09 12.66
CA TYR A 294 -22.57 1.38 11.39
C TYR A 294 -23.93 1.32 10.67
N GLU A 295 -25.01 0.96 11.37
CA GLU A 295 -26.35 0.90 10.76
C GLU A 295 -26.85 2.29 10.31
N ARG A 296 -26.49 3.36 11.03
CA ARG A 296 -26.80 4.73 10.58
C ARG A 296 -26.02 5.11 9.32
N VAL A 297 -24.74 4.81 9.27
CA VAL A 297 -23.89 5.03 8.09
C VAL A 297 -24.43 4.25 6.89
N LYS A 298 -24.81 2.98 7.08
CA LYS A 298 -25.46 2.15 6.07
C LYS A 298 -26.76 2.76 5.55
N ALA A 299 -27.56 3.39 6.42
CA ALA A 299 -28.73 4.15 6.00
C ALA A 299 -28.35 5.38 5.14
N ARG A 300 -27.29 6.13 5.48
CA ARG A 300 -26.79 7.26 4.67
C ARG A 300 -26.27 6.84 3.30
N ILE A 301 -25.62 5.68 3.21
CA ILE A 301 -25.19 5.08 1.94
C ILE A 301 -26.42 4.77 1.09
N LYS A 302 -27.44 4.12 1.67
CA LYS A 302 -28.70 3.82 0.97
C LYS A 302 -29.46 5.08 0.52
N GLU A 303 -29.36 6.18 1.27
CA GLU A 303 -29.91 7.49 0.90
C GLU A 303 -29.16 8.14 -0.29
N GLY A 304 -27.97 7.64 -0.66
CA GLY A 304 -27.12 8.22 -1.70
C GLY A 304 -26.35 9.48 -1.24
N ARG A 305 -26.30 9.74 0.07
CA ARG A 305 -25.61 10.89 0.66
C ARG A 305 -24.19 10.57 1.12
N TRP A 306 -23.91 9.29 1.30
CA TRP A 306 -22.59 8.76 1.59
C TRP A 306 -22.13 7.90 0.41
N GLU A 307 -21.23 8.44 -0.41
CA GLU A 307 -20.65 7.77 -1.56
C GLU A 307 -19.52 6.84 -1.13
N LEU A 308 -19.50 5.64 -1.71
CA LEU A 308 -18.42 4.68 -1.60
C LEU A 308 -17.50 4.87 -2.81
N VAL A 309 -16.23 5.17 -2.58
CA VAL A 309 -15.17 5.23 -3.60
C VAL A 309 -14.03 4.29 -3.23
N GLY A 310 -13.00 4.21 -4.06
CA GLY A 310 -11.96 3.19 -3.94
C GLY A 310 -12.46 1.88 -4.55
N GLY A 311 -12.26 0.78 -3.85
CA GLY A 311 -12.58 -0.56 -4.34
C GLY A 311 -11.55 -1.56 -3.88
N MET A 312 -10.34 -1.11 -3.56
CA MET A 312 -9.33 -1.85 -2.81
C MET A 312 -9.69 -1.95 -1.32
N TRP A 313 -9.28 -3.04 -0.65
CA TRP A 313 -9.56 -3.31 0.77
C TRP A 313 -9.01 -2.23 1.71
N VAL A 314 -7.81 -1.74 1.40
CA VAL A 314 -7.18 -0.54 1.97
C VAL A 314 -6.80 0.42 0.83
N GLU A 315 -6.12 1.52 1.13
CA GLU A 315 -5.39 2.31 0.11
C GLU A 315 -3.92 1.84 0.10
N PRO A 316 -3.54 0.86 -0.74
CA PRO A 316 -2.23 0.23 -0.65
C PRO A 316 -1.14 1.06 -1.33
N ASP A 317 0.12 0.68 -1.08
CA ASP A 317 1.18 0.98 -2.05
C ASP A 317 0.93 0.21 -3.36
N LEU A 318 1.30 0.79 -4.50
CA LEU A 318 1.03 0.21 -5.80
C LEU A 318 2.28 -0.15 -6.63
N ASN A 319 3.45 -0.14 -6.00
CA ASN A 319 4.71 -0.53 -6.63
C ASN A 319 5.28 -1.83 -6.01
N LEU A 320 5.13 -2.00 -4.70
CA LEU A 320 5.73 -3.08 -3.92
C LEU A 320 4.91 -4.39 -3.91
N PRO A 321 3.57 -4.36 -3.81
CA PRO A 321 2.77 -5.58 -3.86
C PRO A 321 2.82 -6.26 -5.22
N SER A 322 2.70 -7.59 -5.23
CA SER A 322 2.54 -8.36 -6.45
C SER A 322 1.24 -8.01 -7.19
N GLY A 323 1.19 -8.35 -8.49
CA GLY A 323 -0.03 -8.16 -9.29
C GLY A 323 -1.23 -8.91 -8.71
N GLU A 324 -0.99 -10.10 -8.13
CA GLU A 324 -2.04 -10.87 -7.48
C GLU A 324 -2.56 -10.17 -6.22
N SER A 325 -1.68 -9.62 -5.37
CA SER A 325 -2.10 -8.81 -4.23
C SER A 325 -2.98 -7.62 -4.65
N LEU A 326 -2.64 -6.93 -5.74
CA LEU A 326 -3.47 -5.83 -6.26
C LEU A 326 -4.85 -6.32 -6.72
N MET A 327 -4.93 -7.51 -7.34
CA MET A 327 -6.21 -8.14 -7.66
C MET A 327 -7.00 -8.49 -6.39
N ARG A 328 -6.33 -8.99 -5.34
CA ARG A 328 -6.95 -9.31 -4.05
C ARG A 328 -7.44 -8.09 -3.31
N GLN A 329 -6.71 -6.97 -3.36
CA GLN A 329 -7.17 -5.69 -2.82
C GLN A 329 -8.57 -5.37 -3.36
N MET A 330 -8.75 -5.42 -4.69
CA MET A 330 -10.05 -5.15 -5.33
C MET A 330 -11.08 -6.22 -5.03
N LEU A 331 -10.71 -7.50 -5.08
CA LEU A 331 -11.61 -8.62 -4.79
C LEU A 331 -12.23 -8.50 -3.40
N TYR A 332 -11.41 -8.35 -2.35
CA TYR A 332 -11.91 -8.24 -0.98
C TYR A 332 -12.61 -6.91 -0.71
N GLY A 333 -12.12 -5.80 -1.29
CA GLY A 333 -12.73 -4.49 -1.10
C GLY A 333 -14.09 -4.35 -1.77
N GLN A 334 -14.19 -4.65 -3.07
CA GLN A 334 -15.45 -4.59 -3.81
C GLN A 334 -16.46 -5.61 -3.30
N ARG A 335 -16.02 -6.83 -2.95
CA ARG A 335 -16.91 -7.85 -2.38
C ARG A 335 -17.49 -7.40 -1.05
N PHE A 336 -16.69 -6.76 -0.19
CA PHE A 336 -17.19 -6.20 1.06
C PHE A 336 -18.28 -5.14 0.79
N TYR A 337 -18.06 -4.21 -0.13
CA TYR A 337 -19.10 -3.23 -0.50
C TYR A 337 -20.36 -3.90 -1.07
N GLN A 338 -20.19 -4.90 -1.92
CA GLN A 338 -21.31 -5.61 -2.53
C GLN A 338 -22.13 -6.39 -1.50
N GLU A 339 -21.49 -7.07 -0.55
CA GLU A 339 -22.14 -7.87 0.49
C GLU A 339 -22.80 -6.99 1.56
N GLU A 340 -22.13 -5.92 1.97
CA GLU A 340 -22.59 -5.07 3.07
C GLU A 340 -23.58 -4.01 2.62
N PHE A 341 -23.40 -3.44 1.43
CA PHE A 341 -24.14 -2.26 0.98
C PHE A 341 -24.92 -2.50 -0.33
N GLY A 342 -24.60 -3.55 -1.08
CA GLY A 342 -25.25 -3.83 -2.37
C GLY A 342 -24.70 -3.03 -3.54
N PHE A 343 -23.55 -2.39 -3.38
CA PHE A 343 -22.90 -1.53 -4.37
C PHE A 343 -21.45 -1.94 -4.60
N THR A 344 -20.90 -1.58 -5.75
CA THR A 344 -19.46 -1.58 -6.05
C THR A 344 -19.04 -0.17 -6.43
N SER A 345 -17.76 0.18 -6.23
CA SER A 345 -17.21 1.46 -6.70
C SER A 345 -16.71 1.34 -8.14
N GLU A 346 -16.87 2.41 -8.93
CA GLU A 346 -16.26 2.54 -10.26
C GLU A 346 -15.02 3.47 -10.27
N ILE A 347 -14.65 4.03 -9.11
CA ILE A 347 -13.60 5.04 -8.97
C ILE A 347 -12.55 4.52 -8.00
N GLU A 348 -11.34 4.23 -8.48
CA GLU A 348 -10.22 3.97 -7.57
C GLU A 348 -9.70 5.30 -7.01
N TRP A 349 -9.57 5.37 -5.69
CA TRP A 349 -9.36 6.59 -4.92
C TRP A 349 -8.10 6.45 -4.06
N LEU A 350 -6.97 6.93 -4.56
CA LEU A 350 -5.65 6.72 -3.96
C LEU A 350 -4.91 8.06 -3.83
N PRO A 351 -5.39 8.95 -2.95
CA PRO A 351 -4.87 10.30 -2.83
C PRO A 351 -3.42 10.35 -2.36
N ASP A 352 -2.98 9.41 -1.50
CA ASP A 352 -1.69 9.50 -0.82
C ASP A 352 -0.66 8.40 -1.16
N THR A 353 -0.98 7.46 -2.05
CA THR A 353 -0.06 6.40 -2.49
C THR A 353 1.23 6.96 -3.15
N PHE A 354 2.38 6.34 -2.85
CA PHE A 354 3.70 6.78 -3.31
C PHE A 354 4.08 6.28 -4.72
N GLY A 355 3.37 6.77 -5.74
CA GLY A 355 3.60 6.47 -7.16
C GLY A 355 2.81 5.27 -7.69
N TYR A 356 2.68 5.16 -9.01
CA TYR A 356 1.71 4.24 -9.63
C TYR A 356 2.31 3.47 -10.81
N CYS A 357 2.38 2.14 -10.70
CA CYS A 357 2.99 1.31 -11.73
C CYS A 357 2.15 1.22 -13.03
N ALA A 358 2.82 1.00 -14.15
CA ALA A 358 2.24 1.14 -15.48
C ALA A 358 1.22 0.04 -15.88
N SER A 359 1.08 -1.04 -15.12
CA SER A 359 0.10 -2.11 -15.37
C SER A 359 -1.27 -1.85 -14.72
N LEU A 360 -1.35 -0.88 -13.82
CA LEU A 360 -2.57 -0.58 -13.05
C LEU A 360 -3.81 -0.29 -13.89
N PRO A 361 -3.77 0.44 -15.03
CA PRO A 361 -5.00 0.69 -15.79
C PRO A 361 -5.75 -0.58 -16.19
N GLN A 362 -5.04 -1.64 -16.61
CA GLN A 362 -5.66 -2.92 -16.93
C GLN A 362 -6.09 -3.67 -15.67
N ILE A 363 -5.27 -3.67 -14.61
CA ILE A 363 -5.61 -4.30 -13.32
C ILE A 363 -6.91 -3.69 -12.76
N LEU A 364 -7.01 -2.37 -12.71
CA LEU A 364 -8.19 -1.64 -12.23
C LEU A 364 -9.43 -1.96 -13.05
N LYS A 365 -9.32 -2.08 -14.38
CA LYS A 365 -10.44 -2.55 -15.22
C LYS A 365 -10.91 -3.96 -14.87
N HIS A 366 -10.00 -4.88 -14.52
CA HIS A 366 -10.38 -6.20 -13.98
C HIS A 366 -11.15 -6.07 -12.65
N GLY A 367 -10.91 -5.03 -11.85
CA GLY A 367 -11.69 -4.72 -10.65
C GLY A 367 -13.03 -4.03 -10.89
N GLY A 368 -13.43 -3.83 -12.15
CA GLY A 368 -14.62 -3.04 -12.50
C GLY A 368 -14.45 -1.54 -12.34
N ILE A 369 -13.23 -1.05 -12.11
CA ILE A 369 -12.93 0.37 -11.99
C ILE A 369 -12.85 1.01 -13.39
N ARG A 370 -13.44 2.19 -13.51
CA ARG A 370 -13.50 2.98 -14.75
C ARG A 370 -12.71 4.28 -14.66
N TYR A 371 -12.57 4.81 -13.44
CA TYR A 371 -11.93 6.10 -13.17
C TYR A 371 -10.86 5.97 -12.11
N PHE A 372 -9.86 6.84 -12.18
CA PHE A 372 -8.78 6.90 -11.21
C PHE A 372 -8.57 8.32 -10.68
N MET A 373 -8.40 8.46 -9.37
CA MET A 373 -8.15 9.73 -8.72
C MET A 373 -6.95 9.64 -7.76
N THR A 374 -6.05 10.61 -7.85
CA THR A 374 -4.87 10.77 -6.97
C THR A 374 -4.62 12.25 -6.65
N THR A 375 -3.83 12.54 -5.60
CA THR A 375 -3.27 13.87 -5.33
C THR A 375 -1.73 13.91 -5.34
N LYS A 376 -1.07 12.76 -5.12
CA LYS A 376 0.35 12.71 -4.75
C LYS A 376 1.31 13.19 -5.83
N LEU A 377 0.94 13.11 -7.12
CA LEU A 377 1.79 13.65 -8.21
C LEU A 377 1.95 15.18 -8.15
N GLY A 378 1.10 15.89 -7.40
CA GLY A 378 1.26 17.30 -7.10
C GLY A 378 2.49 17.61 -6.23
N TRP A 379 3.10 16.58 -5.62
CA TRP A 379 4.23 16.69 -4.69
C TRP A 379 5.60 16.40 -5.32
N ASN A 380 5.66 16.16 -6.63
CA ASN A 380 6.93 15.95 -7.31
C ASN A 380 7.96 17.04 -6.98
N ASP A 381 9.18 16.63 -6.58
CA ASP A 381 10.24 17.56 -6.17
C ASP A 381 10.92 18.29 -7.35
N THR A 382 10.86 17.69 -8.54
CA THR A 382 11.63 18.12 -9.71
C THR A 382 10.72 18.69 -10.80
N ASN A 383 9.65 17.98 -11.18
CA ASN A 383 8.76 18.36 -12.28
C ASN A 383 7.30 18.52 -11.84
N VAL A 384 6.68 19.61 -12.26
CA VAL A 384 5.22 19.77 -12.15
C VAL A 384 4.54 18.85 -13.17
N PHE A 385 3.69 17.93 -12.70
CA PHE A 385 2.91 17.07 -13.58
C PHE A 385 1.99 17.91 -14.50
N PRO A 386 1.93 17.63 -15.81
CA PRO A 386 1.34 18.56 -16.78
C PRO A 386 -0.20 18.56 -16.84
N TYR A 387 -0.87 17.57 -16.25
CA TYR A 387 -2.32 17.36 -16.43
C TYR A 387 -3.06 17.12 -15.12
N ASP A 388 -4.22 17.78 -14.96
CA ASP A 388 -5.19 17.51 -13.91
C ASP A 388 -6.26 16.52 -14.40
N LEU A 389 -6.67 16.59 -15.67
CA LEU A 389 -7.64 15.67 -16.29
C LEU A 389 -7.06 15.05 -17.57
N PHE A 390 -6.91 13.72 -17.63
CA PHE A 390 -6.19 13.02 -18.69
C PHE A 390 -6.60 11.55 -18.84
N HIS A 391 -6.16 10.90 -19.91
CA HIS A 391 -6.21 9.44 -20.05
C HIS A 391 -4.87 8.83 -19.63
N TRP A 392 -4.86 8.07 -18.54
CA TRP A 392 -3.71 7.24 -18.19
C TRP A 392 -3.75 5.93 -18.97
N VAL A 393 -2.68 5.62 -19.70
CA VAL A 393 -2.57 4.48 -20.59
C VAL A 393 -1.53 3.50 -20.05
N GLY A 394 -1.98 2.28 -19.75
CA GLY A 394 -1.15 1.22 -19.22
C GLY A 394 -0.18 0.62 -20.26
N ILE A 395 0.70 -0.27 -19.81
CA ILE A 395 1.71 -0.95 -20.66
C ILE A 395 1.09 -1.79 -21.79
N ASP A 396 -0.12 -2.29 -21.59
CA ASP A 396 -0.91 -3.07 -22.55
C ASP A 396 -1.69 -2.17 -23.53
N GLY A 397 -1.66 -0.85 -23.31
CA GLY A 397 -2.42 0.13 -24.09
C GLY A 397 -3.81 0.44 -23.53
N THR A 398 -4.20 -0.13 -22.38
CA THR A 398 -5.49 0.16 -21.75
C THR A 398 -5.57 1.61 -21.27
N PRO A 399 -6.51 2.44 -21.77
CA PRO A 399 -6.71 3.79 -21.27
C PRO A 399 -7.71 3.80 -20.10
N MET A 400 -7.49 4.71 -19.16
CA MET A 400 -8.35 5.00 -18.01
C MET A 400 -8.48 6.51 -17.83
N LEU A 401 -9.70 6.99 -17.57
CA LEU A 401 -9.92 8.41 -17.30
C LEU A 401 -9.43 8.72 -15.88
N SER A 402 -8.47 9.63 -15.79
CA SER A 402 -7.75 9.93 -14.56
C SER A 402 -7.84 11.40 -14.20
N TYR A 403 -7.95 11.66 -12.90
CA TYR A 403 -7.98 12.99 -12.33
C TYR A 403 -6.90 13.15 -11.25
N LEU A 404 -5.99 14.11 -11.45
CA LEU A 404 -5.05 14.57 -10.44
C LEU A 404 -5.69 15.75 -9.71
N ASN A 405 -6.04 15.52 -8.45
CA ASN A 405 -6.53 16.58 -7.58
C ASN A 405 -5.38 17.22 -6.78
N HIS A 406 -5.69 18.30 -6.06
CA HIS A 406 -4.71 19.11 -5.36
C HIS A 406 -4.30 18.56 -3.99
N GLY A 407 -5.27 18.20 -3.15
CA GLY A 407 -4.98 17.63 -1.85
C GLY A 407 -6.22 17.07 -1.14
N VAL A 408 -6.00 16.52 0.06
CA VAL A 408 -7.04 15.90 0.92
C VAL A 408 -7.39 16.73 2.15
N ASN A 409 -6.87 17.95 2.25
CA ASN A 409 -7.07 18.86 3.38
C ASN A 409 -7.61 20.22 2.90
N GLU A 410 -8.42 20.25 1.83
CA GLU A 410 -8.91 21.48 1.24
C GLU A 410 -10.07 22.08 2.06
N ASN A 411 -10.29 23.38 1.86
CA ASN A 411 -11.33 24.15 2.54
C ASN A 411 -12.22 24.85 1.50
N THR A 412 -13.31 25.46 1.95
CA THR A 412 -14.41 25.95 1.10
C THR A 412 -14.56 27.47 1.16
N LEU A 413 -13.58 28.18 1.72
CA LEU A 413 -13.58 29.64 1.70
C LEU A 413 -13.40 30.14 0.26
N PRO A 414 -13.86 31.37 -0.06
CA PRO A 414 -13.71 31.93 -1.41
C PRO A 414 -12.28 31.91 -1.95
N LYS A 415 -11.28 32.02 -1.06
CA LYS A 415 -9.85 31.95 -1.43
C LYS A 415 -9.47 30.55 -1.91
N ASP A 416 -9.94 29.52 -1.23
CA ASP A 416 -9.59 28.14 -1.56
C ASP A 416 -10.26 27.74 -2.89
N VAL A 417 -11.53 28.11 -3.07
CA VAL A 417 -12.24 27.99 -4.37
C VAL A 417 -11.49 28.72 -5.48
N HIS A 418 -11.01 29.93 -5.21
CA HIS A 418 -10.24 30.72 -6.18
C HIS A 418 -8.95 30.01 -6.59
N ASP A 419 -8.13 29.65 -5.61
CA ASP A 419 -6.81 29.08 -5.84
C ASP A 419 -6.91 27.73 -6.55
N HIS A 420 -7.89 26.89 -6.17
CA HIS A 420 -8.18 25.62 -6.80
C HIS A 420 -8.61 25.77 -8.26
N TRP A 421 -9.42 26.78 -8.57
CA TRP A 421 -9.81 27.07 -9.95
C TRP A 421 -8.66 27.62 -10.79
N GLN A 422 -7.79 28.45 -10.18
CA GLN A 422 -6.66 29.03 -10.90
C GLN A 422 -5.67 27.97 -11.34
N SER A 423 -5.44 26.96 -10.51
CA SER A 423 -4.49 25.89 -10.80
C SER A 423 -4.99 24.88 -11.84
N TYR A 424 -6.30 24.73 -12.04
CA TYR A 424 -6.84 23.78 -13.00
C TYR A 424 -6.40 24.06 -14.43
N ARG A 425 -5.62 23.15 -15.02
CA ARG A 425 -5.00 23.33 -16.34
C ARG A 425 -5.97 23.02 -17.49
N GLN A 426 -6.91 22.09 -17.28
CA GLN A 426 -7.84 21.64 -18.32
C GLN A 426 -9.16 22.42 -18.39
N LYS A 427 -9.28 23.55 -17.67
CA LYS A 427 -10.48 24.41 -17.68
C LYS A 427 -10.96 24.87 -19.06
N ALA A 428 -10.06 24.96 -20.05
CA ALA A 428 -10.41 25.34 -21.42
C ALA A 428 -11.14 24.24 -22.21
N VAL A 429 -10.96 22.97 -21.85
CA VAL A 429 -11.60 21.82 -22.52
C VAL A 429 -12.75 21.23 -21.70
N HIS A 430 -12.72 21.39 -20.37
CA HIS A 430 -13.79 21.00 -19.47
C HIS A 430 -13.83 22.02 -18.31
N PRO A 431 -14.76 22.98 -18.28
CA PRO A 431 -14.78 24.05 -17.29
C PRO A 431 -15.48 23.64 -15.98
N GLU A 432 -15.31 22.39 -15.55
CA GLU A 432 -15.78 21.90 -14.26
C GLU A 432 -14.62 21.18 -13.53
N GLN A 433 -14.53 21.35 -12.22
CA GLN A 433 -13.43 20.82 -11.41
C GLN A 433 -13.95 20.29 -10.07
N MET A 434 -13.39 19.19 -9.60
CA MET A 434 -13.72 18.63 -8.28
C MET A 434 -12.77 19.17 -7.20
N LEU A 435 -13.32 19.60 -6.05
CA LEU A 435 -12.60 20.10 -4.86
C LEU A 435 -12.89 19.17 -3.66
N LEU A 436 -11.86 18.70 -2.97
CA LEU A 436 -11.97 17.71 -1.87
C LEU A 436 -11.88 18.39 -0.50
N TYR A 437 -13.01 18.83 0.03
CA TYR A 437 -13.02 19.52 1.31
C TYR A 437 -13.15 18.58 2.50
N GLY A 438 -12.51 18.95 3.59
CA GLY A 438 -12.47 18.19 4.84
C GLY A 438 -11.06 18.10 5.41
N HIS A 439 -10.96 17.68 6.66
CA HIS A 439 -9.69 17.34 7.29
C HIS A 439 -9.40 15.84 7.13
N GLY A 440 -8.24 15.52 6.58
CA GLY A 440 -7.75 14.18 6.27
C GLY A 440 -6.55 13.76 7.12
N ASP A 441 -5.74 12.85 6.58
CA ASP A 441 -4.56 12.16 7.14
C ASP A 441 -4.87 11.37 8.43
N GLY A 442 -5.45 11.99 9.45
CA GLY A 442 -5.84 11.35 10.72
C GLY A 442 -7.34 11.34 11.02
N GLY A 443 -8.18 11.60 10.02
CA GLY A 443 -9.63 11.74 10.16
C GLY A 443 -10.09 13.13 10.60
N GLY A 444 -11.29 13.20 11.18
CA GLY A 444 -11.96 14.44 11.60
C GLY A 444 -12.98 14.92 10.56
N GLY A 445 -12.59 14.97 9.29
CA GLY A 445 -13.49 15.19 8.17
C GLY A 445 -14.00 16.63 8.04
N VAL A 446 -15.20 16.77 7.50
CA VAL A 446 -15.83 18.05 7.16
C VAL A 446 -16.29 18.81 8.40
N THR A 447 -16.05 20.12 8.44
CA THR A 447 -16.56 21.00 9.50
C THR A 447 -17.89 21.66 9.15
N ARG A 448 -18.59 22.17 10.16
CA ARG A 448 -19.84 22.92 9.99
C ARG A 448 -19.63 24.19 9.17
N GLU A 449 -18.55 24.90 9.43
CA GLU A 449 -18.17 26.12 8.72
C GLU A 449 -18.04 25.86 7.23
N MET A 450 -17.44 24.72 6.84
CA MET A 450 -17.28 24.38 5.43
C MET A 450 -18.64 24.25 4.72
N LEU A 451 -19.62 23.61 5.37
CA LEU A 451 -20.98 23.46 4.84
C LEU A 451 -21.73 24.79 4.77
N GLU A 452 -21.54 25.65 5.77
CA GLU A 452 -22.12 27.01 5.79
C GLU A 452 -21.58 27.89 4.65
N TYR A 453 -20.33 27.68 4.26
CA TYR A 453 -19.70 28.37 3.13
C TYR A 453 -20.20 27.86 1.79
N ILE A 454 -20.32 26.55 1.60
CA ILE A 454 -20.89 25.95 0.37
C ILE A 454 -22.34 26.41 0.18
N ASN A 455 -23.16 26.43 1.25
CA ASN A 455 -24.54 26.93 1.20
C ASN A 455 -24.66 28.41 0.79
N ARG A 456 -23.54 29.15 0.76
CA ARG A 456 -23.43 30.56 0.37
C ARG A 456 -22.59 30.75 -0.90
N ALA A 457 -22.32 29.70 -1.66
CA ALA A 457 -21.51 29.76 -2.88
C ALA A 457 -22.01 30.80 -3.91
N GLU A 458 -23.33 31.02 -3.98
CA GLU A 458 -23.94 32.06 -4.84
C GLU A 458 -23.55 33.50 -4.45
N LEU A 459 -22.99 33.71 -3.25
CA LEU A 459 -22.50 35.00 -2.77
C LEU A 459 -21.00 35.20 -3.01
N MET A 460 -20.31 34.19 -3.57
CA MET A 460 -18.89 34.24 -3.91
C MET A 460 -18.64 35.01 -5.22
N VAL A 461 -19.01 36.29 -5.24
CA VAL A 461 -18.94 37.13 -6.44
C VAL A 461 -17.53 37.12 -7.04
N GLY A 462 -17.44 36.75 -8.32
CA GLY A 462 -16.18 36.65 -9.05
C GLY A 462 -15.41 35.32 -8.88
N GLN A 463 -15.92 34.38 -8.08
CA GLN A 463 -15.43 32.99 -8.04
C GLN A 463 -16.35 32.08 -8.86
N PRO A 464 -15.90 30.93 -9.35
CA PRO A 464 -16.75 29.97 -10.06
C PRO A 464 -17.97 29.56 -9.24
N ALA A 465 -19.01 29.05 -9.89
CA ALA A 465 -20.14 28.46 -9.19
C ALA A 465 -19.65 27.27 -8.34
N SER A 466 -20.33 26.95 -7.24
CA SER A 466 -20.00 25.77 -6.45
C SER A 466 -21.26 25.09 -5.95
N GLU A 467 -21.28 23.76 -6.01
CA GLU A 467 -22.40 22.93 -5.59
C GLU A 467 -21.93 21.65 -4.91
N TYR A 468 -22.73 21.11 -3.99
CA TYR A 468 -22.49 19.76 -3.46
C TYR A 468 -22.55 18.75 -4.60
N SER A 469 -21.57 17.87 -4.63
CA SER A 469 -21.48 16.81 -5.64
C SER A 469 -20.92 15.53 -5.03
N THR A 470 -20.79 14.51 -5.87
CA THR A 470 -20.03 13.30 -5.59
C THR A 470 -18.97 13.10 -6.66
N ALA A 471 -17.99 12.23 -6.40
CA ALA A 471 -16.97 11.92 -7.39
C ALA A 471 -17.58 11.23 -8.62
N THR A 472 -18.60 10.39 -8.42
CA THR A 472 -19.36 9.75 -9.52
C THR A 472 -20.05 10.78 -10.40
N GLU A 473 -20.69 11.79 -9.82
CA GLU A 473 -21.32 12.87 -10.59
C GLU A 473 -20.30 13.66 -11.40
N PHE A 474 -19.12 13.93 -10.83
CA PHE A 474 -18.02 14.60 -11.53
C PHE A 474 -17.56 13.81 -12.77
N PHE A 475 -17.20 12.54 -12.60
CA PHE A 475 -16.75 11.71 -13.73
C PHE A 475 -17.86 11.47 -14.76
N ALA A 476 -19.12 11.28 -14.34
CA ALA A 476 -20.24 11.12 -15.26
C ALA A 476 -20.45 12.36 -16.16
N ARG A 477 -20.22 13.58 -15.64
CA ARG A 477 -20.28 14.81 -16.44
C ARG A 477 -19.14 14.91 -17.45
N ILE A 478 -17.94 14.45 -17.09
CA ILE A 478 -16.82 14.35 -18.05
C ILE A 478 -17.16 13.37 -19.17
N GLU A 479 -17.69 12.19 -18.84
CA GLU A 479 -18.11 11.21 -19.85
C GLU A 479 -19.22 11.73 -20.76
N ALA A 480 -20.19 12.46 -20.22
CA ALA A 480 -21.25 13.07 -21.01
C ALA A 480 -20.73 14.17 -21.94
N ALA A 481 -19.73 14.95 -21.47
CA ALA A 481 -19.12 16.03 -22.25
C ALA A 481 -18.13 15.53 -23.32
N GLN A 482 -17.53 14.35 -23.13
CA GLN A 482 -16.50 13.76 -23.99
C GLN A 482 -15.40 14.76 -24.42
N PRO A 483 -14.75 15.46 -23.48
CA PRO A 483 -13.72 16.43 -23.82
C PRO A 483 -12.53 15.73 -24.48
N LYS A 484 -11.82 16.44 -25.35
CA LYS A 484 -10.57 15.94 -25.94
C LYS A 484 -9.43 16.10 -24.92
N LEU A 485 -9.09 15.01 -24.23
CA LEU A 485 -8.09 14.99 -23.17
C LEU A 485 -6.71 14.52 -23.66
N PRO A 486 -5.61 14.95 -23.00
CA PRO A 486 -4.28 14.41 -23.23
C PRO A 486 -4.16 12.97 -22.73
N ALA A 487 -3.18 12.22 -23.25
CA ALA A 487 -2.86 10.87 -22.79
C ALA A 487 -1.46 10.82 -22.15
N TRP A 488 -1.33 10.05 -21.07
CA TRP A 488 -0.06 9.73 -20.41
C TRP A 488 0.18 8.23 -20.50
N HIS A 489 1.29 7.81 -21.12
CA HIS A 489 1.64 6.39 -21.31
C HIS A 489 2.73 5.97 -20.32
N GLY A 490 2.54 4.84 -19.65
CA GLY A 490 3.51 4.29 -18.71
C GLY A 490 3.15 4.54 -17.25
N ASP A 491 4.15 4.54 -16.37
CA ASP A 491 3.96 4.76 -14.94
C ASP A 491 3.68 6.23 -14.64
N LEU A 492 2.91 6.48 -13.58
CA LEU A 492 2.84 7.80 -12.96
C LEU A 492 3.90 7.81 -11.86
N TYR A 493 5.14 8.01 -12.27
CA TYR A 493 6.30 8.02 -11.37
C TYR A 493 6.21 9.21 -10.42
N LEU A 494 6.17 8.93 -9.12
CA LEU A 494 6.26 9.96 -8.09
C LEU A 494 7.73 10.34 -7.91
N GLU A 495 8.02 11.60 -8.19
CA GLU A 495 9.37 12.16 -8.06
C GLU A 495 9.66 12.56 -6.60
N LEU A 496 9.24 11.74 -5.64
CA LEU A 496 9.40 11.96 -4.20
C LEU A 496 9.23 10.62 -3.46
N HIS A 497 9.70 10.55 -2.22
CA HIS A 497 9.59 9.38 -1.32
C HIS A 497 10.26 8.11 -1.88
N ARG A 498 11.38 8.27 -2.60
CA ARG A 498 12.06 7.15 -3.29
C ARG A 498 12.75 6.16 -2.35
N GLY A 499 13.03 6.60 -1.13
CA GLY A 499 13.61 5.77 -0.08
C GLY A 499 12.65 4.71 0.47
N THR A 500 11.35 4.87 0.23
CA THR A 500 10.33 3.90 0.59
C THR A 500 10.46 2.55 -0.12
N TYR A 501 11.24 2.46 -1.19
CA TYR A 501 11.55 1.17 -1.84
C TYR A 501 12.56 0.32 -1.04
N THR A 502 13.26 0.93 -0.07
CA THR A 502 14.36 0.26 0.67
C THR A 502 14.13 0.20 2.18
N THR A 503 13.59 1.26 2.80
CA THR A 503 13.35 1.33 4.26
C THR A 503 12.47 0.17 4.75
N HIS A 504 12.74 -0.38 5.94
CA HIS A 504 12.03 -1.55 6.48
C HIS A 504 12.12 -2.78 5.54
N GLY A 505 13.35 -3.15 5.18
CA GLY A 505 13.65 -4.27 4.29
C GLY A 505 13.09 -5.61 4.79
N ARG A 506 13.02 -5.81 6.12
CA ARG A 506 12.37 -6.99 6.72
C ARG A 506 10.88 -7.06 6.40
N ASN A 507 10.18 -5.92 6.46
CA ASN A 507 8.74 -5.86 6.20
C ASN A 507 8.42 -6.25 4.75
N LYS A 508 9.17 -5.66 3.81
CA LYS A 508 9.11 -5.96 2.37
C LYS A 508 9.43 -7.42 2.05
N ARG A 509 10.45 -7.99 2.70
CA ARG A 509 10.79 -9.42 2.59
C ARG A 509 9.64 -10.29 3.09
N SER A 510 9.08 -9.98 4.26
CA SER A 510 7.95 -10.74 4.81
C SER A 510 6.74 -10.70 3.87
N ASN A 511 6.39 -9.53 3.31
CA ASN A 511 5.32 -9.42 2.32
C ASN A 511 5.56 -10.36 1.13
N ARG A 512 6.72 -10.25 0.46
CA ARG A 512 6.99 -11.06 -0.74
C ARG A 512 6.98 -12.56 -0.44
N LYS A 513 7.57 -12.99 0.68
CA LYS A 513 7.57 -14.41 1.07
C LYS A 513 6.17 -14.89 1.45
N ALA A 514 5.34 -14.03 2.04
CA ALA A 514 3.94 -14.34 2.33
C ALA A 514 3.10 -14.48 1.05
N GLU A 515 3.22 -13.54 0.10
CA GLU A 515 2.55 -13.62 -1.20
C GLU A 515 2.88 -14.95 -1.91
N ILE A 516 4.15 -15.34 -1.94
CA ILE A 516 4.59 -16.60 -2.53
C ILE A 516 4.00 -17.79 -1.78
N LEU A 517 4.08 -17.82 -0.44
CA LEU A 517 3.51 -18.91 0.36
C LEU A 517 2.00 -19.09 0.11
N TYR A 518 1.24 -18.00 0.02
CA TYR A 518 -0.20 -18.07 -0.17
C TYR A 518 -0.55 -18.50 -1.59
N ARG A 519 0.19 -18.03 -2.60
CA ARG A 519 0.10 -18.56 -3.97
C ARG A 519 0.37 -20.06 -4.02
N GLU A 520 1.44 -20.53 -3.39
CA GLU A 520 1.75 -21.97 -3.31
C GLU A 520 0.61 -22.73 -2.62
N ALA A 521 0.15 -22.26 -1.47
CA ALA A 521 -0.92 -22.90 -0.73
C ALA A 521 -2.19 -23.02 -1.57
N GLU A 522 -2.63 -21.94 -2.22
CA GLU A 522 -3.84 -21.94 -3.04
C GLU A 522 -3.72 -22.87 -4.26
N LEU A 523 -2.58 -22.84 -4.95
CA LEU A 523 -2.33 -23.72 -6.10
C LEU A 523 -2.47 -25.19 -5.70
N TRP A 524 -1.75 -25.61 -4.65
CA TRP A 524 -1.75 -27.01 -4.24
C TRP A 524 -3.09 -27.44 -3.65
N ASN A 525 -3.81 -26.55 -2.95
CA ASN A 525 -5.17 -26.84 -2.50
C ASN A 525 -6.16 -26.96 -3.66
N ALA A 526 -6.06 -26.09 -4.68
CA ALA A 526 -6.93 -26.16 -5.86
C ALA A 526 -6.73 -27.46 -6.65
N LEU A 527 -5.48 -27.89 -6.83
CA LEU A 527 -5.16 -29.16 -7.50
C LEU A 527 -5.49 -30.40 -6.66
N ALA A 528 -5.48 -30.27 -5.33
CA ALA A 528 -5.87 -31.35 -4.41
C ALA A 528 -7.38 -31.42 -4.15
N ALA A 529 -8.16 -30.41 -4.55
CA ALA A 529 -9.52 -30.19 -4.07
C ALA A 529 -10.43 -31.42 -4.25
N ALA A 530 -10.40 -32.10 -5.40
CA ALA A 530 -11.22 -33.29 -5.65
C ALA A 530 -10.92 -34.47 -4.70
N LEU A 531 -9.75 -34.48 -4.08
CA LEU A 531 -9.27 -35.53 -3.18
C LEU A 531 -9.39 -35.14 -1.70
N MET A 532 -9.53 -33.84 -1.41
CA MET A 532 -9.60 -33.33 -0.05
C MET A 532 -11.01 -33.51 0.55
N PRO A 533 -11.13 -33.91 1.84
CA PRO A 533 -12.38 -33.82 2.58
C PRO A 533 -12.95 -32.40 2.59
N ALA A 534 -14.28 -32.26 2.48
CA ALA A 534 -14.93 -30.96 2.39
C ALA A 534 -14.69 -30.03 3.60
N ASP A 535 -14.57 -30.60 4.81
CA ASP A 535 -14.21 -29.82 6.02
C ASP A 535 -12.79 -29.24 5.92
N GLN A 536 -11.83 -30.03 5.41
CA GLN A 536 -10.44 -29.62 5.24
C GLN A 536 -10.31 -28.53 4.16
N GLN A 537 -11.10 -28.62 3.08
CA GLN A 537 -11.16 -27.57 2.06
C GLN A 537 -11.67 -26.25 2.64
N ARG A 538 -12.77 -26.29 3.40
CA ARG A 538 -13.33 -25.10 4.07
C ARG A 538 -12.35 -24.49 5.07
N GLU A 539 -11.66 -25.33 5.84
CA GLU A 539 -10.65 -24.87 6.79
C GLU A 539 -9.47 -24.20 6.08
N ALA A 540 -8.94 -24.81 5.01
CA ALA A 540 -7.86 -24.22 4.21
C ALA A 540 -8.29 -22.87 3.62
N GLN A 541 -9.47 -22.81 3.00
CA GLN A 541 -10.00 -21.59 2.39
C GLN A 541 -10.19 -20.47 3.42
N SER A 542 -10.88 -20.74 4.53
CA SER A 542 -11.12 -19.72 5.57
C SER A 542 -9.83 -19.25 6.25
N THR A 543 -8.87 -20.16 6.47
CA THR A 543 -7.55 -19.83 7.03
C THR A 543 -6.76 -18.93 6.10
N LEU A 544 -6.71 -19.26 4.80
CA LEU A 544 -6.03 -18.44 3.81
C LEU A 544 -6.72 -17.09 3.59
N GLN A 545 -8.06 -17.06 3.59
CA GLN A 545 -8.81 -15.81 3.50
C GLN A 545 -8.49 -14.85 4.66
N ALA A 546 -8.41 -15.36 5.89
CA ALA A 546 -8.03 -14.55 7.05
C ALA A 546 -6.59 -14.02 6.93
N GLY A 547 -5.67 -14.87 6.45
CA GLY A 547 -4.29 -14.47 6.21
C GLY A 547 -4.13 -13.43 5.10
N TRP A 548 -4.88 -13.55 3.99
CA TRP A 548 -4.90 -12.55 2.94
C TRP A 548 -5.35 -11.18 3.46
N LYS A 549 -6.41 -11.11 4.28
CA LYS A 549 -6.82 -9.83 4.87
C LYS A 549 -5.71 -9.16 5.69
N LEU A 550 -4.89 -9.93 6.40
CA LEU A 550 -3.72 -9.42 7.13
C LEU A 550 -2.58 -8.99 6.20
N ILE A 551 -2.32 -9.75 5.11
CA ILE A 551 -1.34 -9.35 4.08
C ILE A 551 -1.77 -8.00 3.48
N LEU A 552 -3.03 -7.88 3.06
CA LEU A 552 -3.56 -6.67 2.41
C LEU A 552 -3.60 -5.47 3.36
N LEU A 553 -3.88 -5.69 4.65
CA LEU A 553 -3.73 -4.67 5.69
C LEU A 553 -2.29 -4.14 5.73
N ASN A 554 -1.31 -5.04 5.78
CA ASN A 554 0.11 -4.69 5.86
C ASN A 554 0.68 -4.09 4.56
N GLN A 555 -0.08 -4.09 3.48
CA GLN A 555 0.24 -3.43 2.21
C GLN A 555 -0.25 -1.97 2.14
N PHE A 556 -0.86 -1.44 3.21
CA PHE A 556 -1.21 -0.03 3.31
C PHE A 556 0.00 0.88 3.00
N HIS A 557 -0.24 2.00 2.33
CA HIS A 557 0.80 2.86 1.76
C HIS A 557 1.75 3.51 2.79
N ASP A 558 1.49 3.40 4.09
CA ASP A 558 2.48 3.77 5.12
C ASP A 558 3.13 2.60 5.88
N ILE A 559 2.56 1.39 5.76
CA ILE A 559 3.09 0.20 6.44
C ILE A 559 4.15 -0.49 5.56
N ILE A 560 3.78 -0.95 4.35
CA ILE A 560 4.74 -1.65 3.48
C ILE A 560 5.90 -0.76 3.01
N PRO A 561 5.72 0.55 2.77
CA PRO A 561 6.80 1.41 2.28
C PRO A 561 7.81 1.76 3.38
N GLY A 562 7.48 1.55 4.66
CA GLY A 562 8.42 1.75 5.75
C GLY A 562 8.36 3.16 6.34
N SER A 563 7.18 3.78 6.38
CA SER A 563 6.95 5.18 6.77
C SER A 563 6.13 5.41 8.05
N ALA A 564 5.74 4.38 8.78
CA ALA A 564 5.03 4.49 10.06
C ALA A 564 5.95 4.45 11.31
N ILE A 565 5.39 4.69 12.50
CA ILE A 565 6.10 4.62 13.80
C ILE A 565 6.50 3.18 14.17
N THR A 566 7.44 3.05 15.12
CA THR A 566 7.94 1.75 15.63
C THR A 566 6.83 0.78 16.02
N GLU A 567 5.76 1.23 16.69
CA GLU A 567 4.64 0.37 17.11
C GLU A 567 3.96 -0.32 15.92
N ALA A 568 3.89 0.32 14.74
CA ALA A 568 3.32 -0.26 13.54
C ALA A 568 4.15 -1.47 13.05
N TYR A 569 5.47 -1.42 13.18
CA TYR A 569 6.35 -2.54 12.78
C TYR A 569 6.44 -3.65 13.83
N GLU A 570 6.31 -3.31 15.11
CA GLU A 570 6.12 -4.32 16.16
C GLU A 570 4.82 -5.09 15.96
N THR A 571 3.77 -4.40 15.50
CA THR A 571 2.46 -5.00 15.20
C THR A 571 2.53 -5.86 13.94
N SER A 572 2.95 -5.31 12.81
CA SER A 572 3.07 -6.07 11.55
C SER A 572 4.02 -7.26 11.68
N THR A 573 5.10 -7.17 12.47
CA THR A 573 5.98 -8.33 12.74
C THR A 573 5.20 -9.51 13.35
N LYS A 574 4.28 -9.25 14.28
CA LYS A 574 3.44 -10.31 14.89
C LYS A 574 2.41 -10.83 13.88
N GLU A 575 1.82 -9.94 13.10
CA GLU A 575 0.86 -10.31 12.05
C GLU A 575 1.53 -11.16 10.97
N TYR A 576 2.77 -10.88 10.58
CA TYR A 576 3.51 -11.75 9.65
C TYR A 576 3.79 -13.14 10.23
N VAL A 577 4.06 -13.28 11.52
CA VAL A 577 4.16 -14.60 12.16
C VAL A 577 2.84 -15.36 11.99
N GLU A 578 1.71 -14.72 12.29
CA GLU A 578 0.38 -15.32 12.10
C GLU A 578 0.10 -15.65 10.62
N ILE A 579 0.44 -14.75 9.69
CA ILE A 579 0.31 -14.96 8.24
C ILE A 579 1.08 -16.21 7.82
N PHE A 580 2.34 -16.36 8.24
CA PHE A 580 3.14 -17.54 7.89
C PHE A 580 2.58 -18.81 8.54
N GLU A 581 2.13 -18.77 9.78
CA GLU A 581 1.49 -19.93 10.44
C GLU A 581 0.24 -20.40 9.67
N LYS A 582 -0.66 -19.48 9.33
CA LYS A 582 -1.88 -19.76 8.55
C LYS A 582 -1.55 -20.30 7.15
N GLY A 583 -0.62 -19.65 6.45
CA GLY A 583 -0.20 -20.07 5.11
C GLY A 583 0.43 -21.46 5.11
N GLN A 584 1.23 -21.80 6.13
CA GLN A 584 1.84 -23.12 6.28
C GLN A 584 0.83 -24.22 6.60
N VAL A 585 -0.24 -23.90 7.36
CA VAL A 585 -1.36 -24.82 7.57
C VAL A 585 -2.08 -25.09 6.25
N GLY A 586 -2.45 -24.03 5.52
CA GLY A 586 -3.08 -24.15 4.21
C GLY A 586 -2.23 -24.96 3.22
N LEU A 587 -0.93 -24.65 3.12
CA LEU A 587 0.00 -25.35 2.24
C LEU A 587 0.10 -26.85 2.55
N ARG A 588 0.19 -27.20 3.85
CA ARG A 588 0.29 -28.61 4.28
C ARG A 588 -0.94 -29.43 3.89
N HIS A 589 -2.14 -28.85 3.91
CA HIS A 589 -3.36 -29.56 3.52
C HIS A 589 -3.29 -30.06 2.08
N GLY A 590 -3.11 -29.15 1.11
CA GLY A 590 -3.05 -29.53 -0.31
C GLY A 590 -1.89 -30.49 -0.63
N LEU A 591 -0.69 -30.19 -0.12
CA LEU A 591 0.48 -31.02 -0.42
C LEU A 591 0.41 -32.42 0.18
N THR A 592 -0.04 -32.57 1.44
CA THR A 592 -0.13 -33.90 2.07
C THR A 592 -1.13 -34.77 1.31
N THR A 593 -2.29 -34.22 0.93
CA THR A 593 -3.28 -34.92 0.12
C THR A 593 -2.72 -35.36 -1.24
N LEU A 594 -1.92 -34.51 -1.90
CA LEU A 594 -1.27 -34.89 -3.15
C LEU A 594 -0.22 -35.99 -2.94
N VAL A 595 0.66 -35.85 -1.94
CA VAL A 595 1.71 -36.84 -1.63
C VAL A 595 1.12 -38.24 -1.38
N GLU A 596 -0.01 -38.34 -0.66
CA GLU A 596 -0.68 -39.63 -0.41
C GLU A 596 -1.13 -40.34 -1.70
N GLN A 597 -1.36 -39.59 -2.78
CA GLN A 597 -1.68 -40.16 -4.09
C GLN A 597 -0.44 -40.52 -4.91
N VAL A 598 0.74 -39.98 -4.60
CA VAL A 598 1.97 -40.26 -5.38
C VAL A 598 2.50 -41.64 -5.10
N LYS A 599 2.92 -42.37 -6.13
CA LYS A 599 3.69 -43.60 -5.95
C LYS A 599 5.06 -43.29 -5.35
N THR A 600 5.27 -43.71 -4.12
CA THR A 600 6.52 -43.54 -3.35
C THR A 600 7.19 -44.88 -3.03
N SER A 601 6.60 -46.00 -3.48
CA SER A 601 7.18 -47.33 -3.35
C SER A 601 8.51 -47.45 -4.10
N GLY A 602 9.55 -47.82 -3.37
CA GLY A 602 10.92 -47.87 -3.85
C GLY A 602 11.89 -48.16 -2.70
N GLU A 603 13.17 -48.34 -3.03
CA GLU A 603 14.22 -48.57 -2.04
C GLU A 603 14.74 -47.23 -1.48
N GLY A 604 14.68 -47.07 -0.16
CA GLY A 604 15.10 -45.87 0.56
C GLY A 604 13.93 -45.01 1.05
N THR A 605 14.25 -43.86 1.64
CA THR A 605 13.26 -42.87 2.10
C THR A 605 12.83 -41.98 0.93
N PRO A 606 11.54 -41.96 0.56
CA PRO A 606 11.05 -41.15 -0.56
C PRO A 606 10.86 -39.67 -0.15
N TYR A 607 11.27 -38.77 -1.06
CA TYR A 607 11.00 -37.34 -1.00
C TYR A 607 10.30 -36.92 -2.29
N VAL A 608 9.19 -36.21 -2.18
CA VAL A 608 8.45 -35.66 -3.33
C VAL A 608 8.82 -34.19 -3.50
N VAL A 609 9.34 -33.84 -4.68
CA VAL A 609 9.76 -32.49 -5.04
C VAL A 609 8.72 -31.87 -5.95
N PHE A 610 8.13 -30.74 -5.53
CA PHE A 610 7.05 -30.07 -6.24
C PHE A 610 7.54 -28.85 -7.02
N ASN A 611 7.06 -28.71 -8.26
CA ASN A 611 7.30 -27.56 -9.12
C ASN A 611 5.99 -26.84 -9.43
N SER A 612 5.81 -25.66 -8.82
CA SER A 612 4.62 -24.82 -8.97
C SER A 612 4.66 -23.88 -10.18
N LEU A 613 5.75 -23.89 -10.95
CA LEU A 613 5.92 -23.01 -12.10
C LEU A 613 5.42 -23.69 -13.39
N GLY A 614 4.95 -22.87 -14.32
CA GLY A 614 4.36 -23.31 -15.60
C GLY A 614 5.35 -23.86 -16.63
N TRP A 615 6.56 -24.22 -16.23
CA TRP A 615 7.60 -24.81 -17.08
C TRP A 615 8.41 -25.86 -16.32
N THR A 616 8.92 -26.84 -17.07
CA THR A 616 9.84 -27.86 -16.56
C THR A 616 11.18 -27.21 -16.20
N ARG A 617 11.75 -27.58 -15.05
CA ARG A 617 13.05 -27.05 -14.61
C ARG A 617 13.88 -28.08 -13.86
N ASP A 618 15.20 -27.88 -13.89
CA ASP A 618 16.12 -28.54 -12.97
C ASP A 618 16.07 -27.81 -11.62
N MET A 619 16.05 -28.56 -10.52
CA MET A 619 15.85 -27.97 -9.20
C MET A 619 16.96 -28.44 -8.25
N VAL A 620 17.60 -27.48 -7.58
CA VAL A 620 18.55 -27.75 -6.49
C VAL A 620 17.80 -27.57 -5.18
N VAL A 621 17.53 -28.69 -4.49
CA VAL A 621 16.67 -28.70 -3.31
C VAL A 621 17.42 -29.15 -2.07
N ALA A 622 17.17 -28.49 -0.95
CA ALA A 622 17.64 -28.93 0.37
C ALA A 622 16.67 -29.98 0.93
N LEU A 623 17.20 -31.07 1.47
CA LEU A 623 16.38 -32.07 2.16
C LEU A 623 16.02 -31.57 3.58
N PRO A 624 14.74 -31.67 4.00
CA PRO A 624 14.23 -31.01 5.21
C PRO A 624 14.63 -31.68 6.54
N ASP A 625 15.12 -32.93 6.54
CA ASP A 625 15.45 -33.68 7.75
C ASP A 625 16.96 -33.68 8.04
N GLN A 626 17.33 -33.91 9.32
CA GLN A 626 18.69 -34.33 9.69
C GLN A 626 18.96 -35.75 9.18
N VAL A 627 19.11 -35.86 7.86
CA VAL A 627 19.65 -37.02 7.18
C VAL A 627 21.02 -37.32 7.78
N ASP A 628 21.33 -38.60 8.02
CA ASP A 628 22.71 -39.00 8.29
C ASP A 628 23.56 -38.66 7.06
N LEU A 629 24.24 -37.51 7.12
CA LEU A 629 25.08 -36.97 6.06
C LEU A 629 26.26 -37.92 5.73
N GLY A 630 26.59 -38.84 6.64
CA GLY A 630 27.62 -39.85 6.46
C GLY A 630 27.19 -40.99 5.55
N GLY A 631 27.18 -40.75 4.23
CA GLY A 631 26.92 -41.79 3.22
C GLY A 631 25.49 -41.81 2.70
N ALA A 632 24.82 -40.66 2.59
CA ALA A 632 23.54 -40.56 1.89
C ALA A 632 23.74 -40.46 0.37
N ALA A 633 22.95 -41.20 -0.40
CA ALA A 633 22.88 -41.08 -1.86
C ALA A 633 21.42 -40.96 -2.31
N ALA A 634 21.15 -39.99 -3.20
CA ALA A 634 19.82 -39.78 -3.78
C ALA A 634 19.70 -40.50 -5.12
N PHE A 635 18.53 -41.07 -5.38
CA PHE A 635 18.21 -41.80 -6.61
C PHE A 635 16.86 -41.36 -7.17
N ASP A 636 16.71 -41.42 -8.49
CA ASP A 636 15.40 -41.30 -9.12
C ASP A 636 14.62 -42.63 -9.16
N GLU A 637 13.41 -42.59 -9.73
CA GLU A 637 12.52 -43.73 -9.88
C GLU A 637 13.08 -44.85 -10.79
N GLN A 638 14.07 -44.53 -11.65
CA GLN A 638 14.78 -45.51 -12.48
C GLN A 638 15.98 -46.15 -11.75
N GLY A 639 16.28 -45.70 -10.51
CA GLY A 639 17.47 -46.10 -9.77
C GLY A 639 18.75 -45.41 -10.25
N THR A 640 18.64 -44.32 -11.00
CA THR A 640 19.78 -43.49 -11.41
C THR A 640 20.23 -42.64 -10.23
N ARG A 641 21.53 -42.64 -9.93
CA ARG A 641 22.11 -41.79 -8.88
C ARG A 641 22.04 -40.32 -9.30
N LEU A 642 21.54 -39.47 -8.39
CA LEU A 642 21.48 -38.02 -8.54
C LEU A 642 22.72 -37.36 -7.92
N GLU A 643 23.05 -36.17 -8.43
CA GLU A 643 24.11 -35.33 -7.86
C GLU A 643 23.67 -34.82 -6.48
N LEU A 644 24.57 -34.91 -5.50
CA LEU A 644 24.34 -34.50 -4.12
C LEU A 644 25.57 -33.77 -3.58
N ASP A 645 25.34 -32.60 -3.01
CA ASP A 645 26.32 -31.82 -2.26
C ASP A 645 25.94 -31.82 -0.77
N ILE A 646 26.94 -31.97 0.10
CA ILE A 646 26.79 -31.71 1.54
C ILE A 646 27.55 -30.44 1.84
N ARG A 647 26.85 -29.42 2.34
CA ARG A 647 27.47 -28.15 2.71
C ARG A 647 26.81 -27.54 3.94
N THR A 648 27.56 -26.66 4.59
CA THR A 648 27.07 -25.82 5.67
C THR A 648 26.56 -24.51 5.08
N ASP A 649 25.34 -24.11 5.43
CA ASP A 649 24.73 -22.85 4.97
C ASP A 649 25.26 -21.62 5.72
N LEU A 650 24.63 -20.46 5.52
CA LEU A 650 24.97 -19.20 6.21
C LEU A 650 24.62 -19.19 7.71
N HIS A 651 23.77 -20.12 8.17
CA HIS A 651 23.39 -20.28 9.57
C HIS A 651 24.31 -21.24 10.32
N GLY A 652 25.20 -21.93 9.62
CA GLY A 652 26.08 -22.93 10.23
C GLY A 652 25.45 -24.32 10.27
N GLU A 653 24.33 -24.54 9.57
CA GLU A 653 23.62 -25.80 9.53
C GLU A 653 24.05 -26.62 8.32
N ALA A 654 24.40 -27.90 8.55
CA ALA A 654 24.78 -28.81 7.48
C ALA A 654 23.53 -29.40 6.84
N ALA A 655 23.40 -29.27 5.52
CA ALA A 655 22.28 -29.80 4.75
C ALA A 655 22.76 -30.53 3.49
N ALA A 656 21.99 -31.54 3.09
CA ALA A 656 22.16 -32.21 1.81
C ALA A 656 21.34 -31.50 0.73
N TRP A 657 22.04 -31.07 -0.33
CA TRP A 657 21.44 -30.46 -1.52
C TRP A 657 21.46 -31.46 -2.66
N VAL A 658 20.30 -31.74 -3.25
CA VAL A 658 20.15 -32.68 -4.36
C VAL A 658 19.74 -31.92 -5.61
N ARG A 659 20.38 -32.22 -6.74
CA ARG A 659 19.92 -31.74 -8.04
C ARG A 659 18.92 -32.74 -8.61
N VAL A 660 17.68 -32.29 -8.77
CA VAL A 660 16.59 -33.06 -9.36
C VAL A 660 16.33 -32.51 -10.76
N PRO A 661 16.76 -33.21 -11.83
CA PRO A 661 16.62 -32.71 -13.18
C PRO A 661 15.19 -32.83 -13.67
N GLN A 662 14.78 -31.92 -14.55
CA GLN A 662 13.55 -32.01 -15.36
C GLN A 662 12.28 -32.29 -14.54
N VAL A 663 12.09 -31.58 -13.42
CA VAL A 663 10.83 -31.67 -12.66
C VAL A 663 9.72 -31.04 -13.50
N PRO A 664 8.62 -31.76 -13.81
CA PRO A 664 7.59 -31.27 -14.74
C PRO A 664 6.96 -29.95 -14.30
N ALA A 665 6.52 -29.14 -15.27
CA ALA A 665 5.69 -27.97 -15.02
C ALA A 665 4.43 -28.32 -14.21
N LEU A 666 4.08 -27.49 -13.21
CA LEU A 666 2.88 -27.65 -12.36
C LEU A 666 2.70 -29.11 -11.91
N GLY A 667 3.77 -29.69 -11.40
CA GLY A 667 3.92 -31.12 -11.23
C GLY A 667 4.92 -31.46 -10.14
N TYR A 668 5.36 -32.72 -10.13
CA TYR A 668 6.26 -33.23 -9.10
C TYR A 668 7.15 -34.37 -9.62
N ARG A 669 8.20 -34.65 -8.86
CA ARG A 669 9.09 -35.80 -9.04
C ARG A 669 9.51 -36.38 -7.69
N THR A 670 9.41 -37.69 -7.54
CA THR A 670 9.88 -38.41 -6.36
C THR A 670 11.34 -38.83 -6.51
N ILE A 671 12.10 -38.65 -5.44
CA ILE A 671 13.48 -39.15 -5.30
C ILE A 671 13.58 -40.02 -4.04
N TRP A 672 14.54 -40.95 -4.00
CA TRP A 672 14.74 -41.84 -2.85
C TRP A 672 16.14 -41.67 -2.28
N LEU A 673 16.21 -41.53 -0.97
CA LEU A 673 17.45 -41.42 -0.23
C LEU A 673 17.84 -42.77 0.38
N ARG A 674 19.07 -43.22 0.13
CA ARG A 674 19.59 -44.52 0.60
C ARG A 674 20.91 -44.33 1.34
N SER A 675 21.24 -45.27 2.23
CA SER A 675 22.59 -45.38 2.80
C SER A 675 23.53 -46.05 1.80
N GLU A 676 24.72 -45.48 1.61
CA GLU A 676 25.74 -45.96 0.66
C GLU A 676 26.20 -47.39 1.02
N ALA A 677 26.10 -47.78 2.30
CA ALA A 677 26.48 -49.11 2.79
C ALA A 677 25.60 -50.26 2.26
N ASP A 678 24.35 -49.98 1.83
CA ASP A 678 23.41 -50.98 1.33
C ASP A 678 23.51 -51.20 -0.19
N THR A 679 24.34 -50.42 -0.90
CA THR A 679 24.45 -50.49 -2.37
C THR A 679 25.55 -51.47 -2.82
N ALA A 680 25.15 -52.71 -3.11
CA ALA A 680 26.01 -53.74 -3.68
C ALA A 680 26.29 -53.55 -5.19
N ALA A 681 26.77 -52.37 -5.61
CA ALA A 681 27.38 -52.17 -6.93
C ALA A 681 27.98 -50.75 -7.05
N GLY A 682 29.31 -50.67 -7.17
CA GLY A 682 29.97 -49.49 -7.75
C GLY A 682 30.49 -48.46 -6.76
N ALA A 683 31.52 -48.83 -6.00
CA ALA A 683 32.41 -47.89 -5.32
C ALA A 683 33.14 -46.99 -6.35
N ALA A 684 32.55 -45.83 -6.63
CA ALA A 684 33.29 -44.61 -6.92
C ALA A 684 33.00 -43.66 -5.76
N ALA A 685 33.62 -43.94 -4.62
CA ALA A 685 33.66 -43.00 -3.52
C ALA A 685 34.14 -41.65 -4.08
N ASN A 686 33.39 -40.59 -3.79
CA ASN A 686 33.82 -39.22 -3.98
C ASN A 686 35.23 -39.08 -3.40
N SER A 687 36.24 -39.14 -4.27
CA SER A 687 37.56 -38.67 -3.90
C SER A 687 37.36 -37.20 -3.58
N PRO A 688 37.81 -36.69 -2.41
CA PRO A 688 37.79 -35.26 -2.18
C PRO A 688 38.50 -34.64 -3.37
N ALA A 689 37.78 -33.86 -4.18
CA ALA A 689 38.36 -33.13 -5.28
C ALA A 689 39.61 -32.44 -4.72
N GLY A 690 40.78 -32.77 -5.28
CA GLY A 690 42.07 -32.43 -4.67
C GLY A 690 42.05 -31.00 -4.17
N SER A 691 42.47 -30.77 -2.91
CA SER A 691 42.15 -29.58 -2.11
C SER A 691 42.13 -28.29 -2.95
N LYS A 692 40.97 -27.95 -3.53
CA LYS A 692 40.83 -26.68 -4.21
C LYS A 692 40.90 -25.64 -3.11
N VAL A 693 41.81 -24.69 -3.25
CA VAL A 693 41.94 -23.56 -2.33
C VAL A 693 41.63 -22.33 -3.13
N PHE A 694 40.72 -21.49 -2.63
CA PHE A 694 40.43 -20.21 -3.23
C PHE A 694 41.65 -19.28 -3.07
N GLN A 695 42.21 -18.80 -4.18
CA GLN A 695 43.38 -17.91 -4.22
C GLN A 695 43.11 -16.62 -5.01
N GLY A 696 41.88 -16.12 -4.95
CA GLY A 696 41.46 -14.90 -5.65
C GLY A 696 41.07 -15.09 -7.12
N GLU A 697 41.18 -16.30 -7.66
CA GLU A 697 40.62 -16.66 -8.97
C GLU A 697 39.77 -17.94 -8.83
N TRP A 698 38.72 -18.05 -9.63
CA TRP A 698 37.87 -19.24 -9.67
C TRP A 698 37.37 -19.51 -11.09
N GLU A 699 37.23 -20.78 -11.47
CA GLU A 699 36.75 -21.18 -12.80
C GLU A 699 35.66 -22.23 -12.68
N THR A 700 34.58 -22.02 -13.42
CA THR A 700 33.41 -22.92 -13.52
C THR A 700 33.23 -23.35 -14.99
N GLU A 701 32.15 -24.09 -15.29
CA GLU A 701 31.80 -24.38 -16.68
C GLU A 701 31.55 -23.09 -17.49
N PHE A 702 30.86 -22.11 -16.88
CA PHE A 702 30.40 -20.90 -17.56
C PHE A 702 31.36 -19.72 -17.44
N TYR A 703 32.10 -19.62 -16.33
CA TYR A 703 32.81 -18.39 -15.99
C TYR A 703 34.26 -18.61 -15.59
N ARG A 704 35.10 -17.58 -15.83
CA ARG A 704 36.35 -17.36 -15.09
C ARG A 704 36.22 -16.06 -14.31
N LEU A 705 36.36 -16.15 -12.99
CA LEU A 705 36.24 -15.03 -12.06
C LEU A 705 37.62 -14.66 -11.51
N LYS A 706 37.86 -13.35 -11.39
CA LYS A 706 39.00 -12.81 -10.64
C LYS A 706 38.50 -11.82 -9.60
N PHE A 707 39.03 -11.93 -8.40
CA PHE A 707 38.72 -11.10 -7.25
C PHE A 707 39.93 -10.26 -6.86
N ASN A 708 39.71 -9.00 -6.47
CA ASN A 708 40.77 -8.17 -5.91
C ASN A 708 40.95 -8.40 -4.40
N GLY A 709 41.91 -7.71 -3.79
CA GLY A 709 42.17 -7.81 -2.35
C GLY A 709 41.03 -7.31 -1.44
N ARG A 710 39.99 -6.69 -1.99
CA ARG A 710 38.76 -6.30 -1.28
C ARG A 710 37.63 -7.31 -1.45
N GLY A 711 37.84 -8.40 -2.19
CA GLY A 711 36.81 -9.42 -2.48
C GLY A 711 35.82 -9.01 -3.56
N GLU A 712 36.09 -7.94 -4.31
CA GLU A 712 35.25 -7.48 -5.43
C GLU A 712 35.64 -8.20 -6.72
N ILE A 713 34.68 -8.46 -7.61
CA ILE A 713 34.91 -9.15 -8.88
C ILE A 713 35.48 -8.14 -9.90
N VAL A 714 36.74 -8.29 -10.27
CA VAL A 714 37.41 -7.42 -11.27
C VAL A 714 37.37 -8.00 -12.69
N SER A 715 37.02 -9.28 -12.84
CA SER A 715 36.81 -9.94 -14.12
C SER A 715 35.80 -11.07 -13.92
N LEU A 716 34.81 -11.12 -14.81
CA LEU A 716 33.82 -12.19 -14.95
C LEU A 716 33.76 -12.53 -16.45
N TRP A 717 34.62 -13.43 -16.88
CA TRP A 717 34.69 -13.83 -18.27
C TRP A 717 33.62 -14.89 -18.58
N ASP A 718 32.65 -14.56 -19.44
CA ASP A 718 31.69 -15.54 -19.97
C ASP A 718 32.37 -16.39 -21.05
N LYS A 719 32.55 -17.68 -20.75
CA LYS A 719 33.22 -18.65 -21.62
C LYS A 719 32.40 -19.00 -22.87
N LYS A 720 31.07 -18.93 -22.79
CA LYS A 720 30.17 -19.25 -23.91
C LYS A 720 30.02 -18.07 -24.86
N ALA A 721 29.90 -16.85 -24.33
CA ALA A 721 29.87 -15.62 -25.14
C ALA A 721 31.27 -15.14 -25.55
N ASN A 722 32.32 -15.67 -24.93
CA ASN A 722 33.72 -15.31 -25.18
C ASN A 722 33.97 -13.80 -25.03
N ARG A 723 33.46 -13.22 -23.95
CA ARG A 723 33.60 -11.80 -23.63
C ARG A 723 33.70 -11.57 -22.12
N GLU A 724 34.24 -10.40 -21.78
CA GLU A 724 34.23 -9.89 -20.42
C GLU A 724 32.84 -9.30 -20.10
N VAL A 725 32.38 -9.51 -18.86
CA VAL A 725 31.11 -8.95 -18.36
C VAL A 725 31.37 -7.69 -17.55
N VAL A 726 32.45 -7.62 -16.78
CA VAL A 726 32.78 -6.45 -15.95
C VAL A 726 33.41 -5.37 -16.81
N LYS A 727 32.93 -4.13 -16.67
CA LYS A 727 33.50 -2.99 -17.39
C LYS A 727 34.99 -2.82 -17.07
N SER A 728 35.80 -2.58 -18.10
CA SER A 728 37.25 -2.45 -17.96
C SER A 728 37.65 -1.40 -16.91
N GLY A 729 38.46 -1.82 -15.92
CA GLY A 729 38.97 -0.96 -14.85
C GLY A 729 38.02 -0.78 -13.65
N GLU A 730 36.82 -1.35 -13.72
CA GLU A 730 35.83 -1.30 -12.65
C GLU A 730 35.79 -2.61 -11.84
N SER A 731 34.88 -2.72 -10.87
CA SER A 731 34.69 -3.92 -10.06
C SER A 731 33.21 -4.14 -9.74
N ALA A 732 32.76 -5.38 -9.89
CA ALA A 732 31.41 -5.85 -9.66
C ALA A 732 31.26 -6.53 -8.29
N ASN A 733 30.01 -6.75 -7.86
CA ASN A 733 29.67 -7.14 -6.49
C ASN A 733 30.32 -6.21 -5.45
N ARG A 734 30.35 -4.91 -5.77
CA ARG A 734 30.95 -3.87 -4.93
C ARG A 734 29.91 -3.30 -3.99
N PHE A 735 30.14 -3.38 -2.68
CA PHE A 735 29.31 -2.66 -1.71
C PHE A 735 29.63 -1.17 -1.72
N HIS A 736 28.60 -0.38 -1.95
CA HIS A 736 28.63 1.07 -1.89
C HIS A 736 27.93 1.55 -0.62
N PHE A 737 28.61 2.40 0.13
CA PHE A 737 28.14 2.87 1.43
C PHE A 737 28.15 4.38 1.47
N TYR A 738 26.98 4.97 1.70
CA TYR A 738 26.75 6.40 1.60
C TYR A 738 26.17 6.98 2.88
N HIS A 739 26.45 8.25 3.12
CA HIS A 739 25.61 9.05 4.00
C HIS A 739 24.26 9.28 3.32
N ASP A 740 23.19 9.07 4.06
CA ASP A 740 21.82 9.27 3.59
C ASP A 740 21.12 10.21 4.56
N ARG A 741 21.01 11.48 4.16
CA ARG A 741 20.52 12.58 4.98
C ARG A 741 19.57 13.45 4.14
N PRO A 742 18.38 12.93 3.79
CA PRO A 742 17.42 13.66 2.97
C PRO A 742 16.98 14.96 3.67
N THR A 743 16.58 15.95 2.87
CA THR A 743 16.24 17.31 3.38
C THR A 743 14.94 17.31 4.18
N LEU A 744 13.99 16.48 3.78
CA LEU A 744 12.70 16.27 4.43
C LEU A 744 12.43 14.76 4.47
N TRP A 745 11.45 14.34 5.25
CA TRP A 745 10.95 12.96 5.36
C TRP A 745 12.01 11.84 5.35
N ASP A 746 12.72 11.69 6.48
CA ASP A 746 13.88 10.78 6.63
C ASP A 746 13.64 9.34 6.13
N ALA A 747 12.65 8.63 6.67
CA ALA A 747 12.31 7.27 6.22
C ALA A 747 11.82 7.19 4.77
N TRP A 748 11.22 8.26 4.25
CA TRP A 748 10.63 8.24 2.92
C TRP A 748 11.61 8.54 1.81
N ASP A 749 12.53 9.50 1.98
CA ASP A 749 13.38 10.01 0.90
C ASP A 749 14.83 9.57 0.99
N ILE A 750 15.50 9.46 -0.16
CA ILE A 750 16.96 9.31 -0.23
C ILE A 750 17.56 10.69 -0.51
N ASP A 751 18.70 11.02 0.11
CA ASP A 751 19.44 12.26 -0.26
C ASP A 751 19.80 12.20 -1.75
N PRO A 752 19.30 13.12 -2.61
CA PRO A 752 19.57 13.09 -4.05
C PRO A 752 21.07 13.25 -4.41
N ARG A 753 21.91 13.64 -3.43
CA ARG A 753 23.36 13.79 -3.56
C ARG A 753 24.15 12.64 -2.91
N TYR A 754 23.52 11.54 -2.51
CA TYR A 754 24.17 10.44 -1.80
C TYR A 754 25.45 9.95 -2.51
N GLU A 755 25.47 9.95 -3.85
CA GLU A 755 26.62 9.53 -4.65
C GLU A 755 27.91 10.33 -4.36
N GLN A 756 27.77 11.60 -3.96
CA GLN A 756 28.91 12.47 -3.61
C GLN A 756 29.29 12.37 -2.13
N GLN A 757 28.61 11.52 -1.35
CA GLN A 757 28.76 11.42 0.10
C GLN A 757 29.11 10.00 0.56
N PRO A 758 30.23 9.41 0.09
CA PRO A 758 30.67 8.10 0.57
C PRO A 758 30.90 8.11 2.08
N ALA A 759 30.46 7.06 2.76
CA ALA A 759 30.55 6.89 4.21
C ALA A 759 31.67 5.94 4.65
N GLY A 760 32.54 5.53 3.73
CA GLY A 760 33.57 4.52 3.92
C GLY A 760 33.51 3.44 2.84
N GLU A 761 34.41 2.46 2.92
CA GLU A 761 34.44 1.29 2.04
C GLU A 761 34.35 0.01 2.88
N ALA A 762 33.83 -1.06 2.28
CA ALA A 762 33.84 -2.38 2.89
C ALA A 762 35.28 -2.91 3.02
N VAL A 763 35.64 -3.42 4.20
CA VAL A 763 36.95 -4.01 4.47
C VAL A 763 36.80 -5.53 4.54
N LEU A 764 37.47 -6.24 3.62
CA LEU A 764 37.45 -7.70 3.61
C LEU A 764 38.15 -8.25 4.86
N LEU A 765 37.41 -9.04 5.64
CA LEU A 765 37.90 -9.72 6.84
C LEU A 765 38.35 -11.14 6.51
N GLU A 766 37.56 -11.84 5.70
CA GLU A 766 37.73 -13.26 5.42
C GLU A 766 37.17 -13.61 4.04
N CYS A 767 37.87 -14.49 3.33
CA CYS A 767 37.34 -15.12 2.13
C CYS A 767 37.86 -16.55 2.01
N GLY A 768 37.05 -17.45 1.46
CA GLY A 768 37.44 -18.84 1.30
C GLY A 768 36.42 -19.70 0.57
N LEU A 769 36.85 -20.90 0.20
CA LEU A 769 35.98 -21.93 -0.34
C LEU A 769 35.25 -22.64 0.80
N VAL A 770 33.91 -22.63 0.78
CA VAL A 770 33.08 -23.37 1.74
C VAL A 770 32.77 -24.77 1.24
N ALA A 771 32.42 -24.89 -0.04
CA ALA A 771 32.09 -26.17 -0.67
C ALA A 771 32.50 -26.14 -2.15
N SER A 772 32.99 -27.29 -2.65
CA SER A 772 33.17 -27.54 -4.08
C SER A 772 32.69 -28.97 -4.36
N GLY A 773 31.47 -29.06 -4.86
CA GLY A 773 30.77 -30.33 -5.11
C GLY A 773 30.40 -30.51 -6.58
N PRO A 774 29.78 -31.64 -6.96
CA PRO A 774 29.27 -31.84 -8.31
C PRO A 774 28.21 -30.82 -8.74
N ILE A 775 27.39 -30.28 -7.83
CA ILE A 775 26.26 -29.39 -8.21
C ILE A 775 26.72 -27.93 -8.36
N GLN A 776 27.52 -27.45 -7.40
CA GLN A 776 27.92 -26.05 -7.31
C GLN A 776 29.23 -25.87 -6.52
N ASP A 777 29.84 -24.72 -6.69
CA ASP A 777 30.90 -24.20 -5.83
C ASP A 777 30.35 -23.03 -4.98
N VAL A 778 30.84 -22.91 -3.73
CA VAL A 778 30.44 -21.85 -2.80
C VAL A 778 31.66 -21.14 -2.25
N LEU A 779 31.76 -19.85 -2.54
CA LEU A 779 32.78 -18.97 -1.99
C LEU A 779 32.15 -18.06 -0.93
N ARG A 780 32.69 -18.09 0.29
CA ARG A 780 32.22 -17.22 1.37
C ARG A 780 33.15 -16.04 1.56
N PHE A 781 32.55 -14.88 1.74
CA PHE A 781 33.23 -13.64 2.04
C PHE A 781 32.61 -12.99 3.27
N ARG A 782 33.44 -12.32 4.06
CA ARG A 782 32.99 -11.53 5.21
C ARG A 782 33.67 -10.17 5.19
N TRP A 783 32.90 -9.11 5.34
CA TRP A 783 33.36 -7.73 5.38
C TRP A 783 32.89 -7.03 6.65
N SER A 784 33.68 -6.08 7.13
CA SER A 784 33.19 -5.01 8.02
C SER A 784 32.91 -3.76 7.20
N ILE A 785 31.87 -3.01 7.58
CA ILE A 785 31.51 -1.74 6.95
C ILE A 785 30.87 -0.83 8.00
N GLY A 786 31.47 0.33 8.28
CA GLY A 786 31.01 1.19 9.37
C GLY A 786 31.02 0.47 10.73
N GLN A 787 29.83 0.33 11.32
CA GLN A 787 29.54 -0.40 12.56
C GLN A 787 28.86 -1.76 12.30
N SER A 788 28.84 -2.21 11.05
CA SER A 788 28.09 -3.37 10.56
C SER A 788 29.01 -4.44 9.98
N GLU A 789 28.50 -5.67 9.87
CA GLU A 789 29.20 -6.79 9.21
C GLU A 789 28.32 -7.42 8.13
N ILE A 790 28.94 -7.81 7.02
CA ILE A 790 28.30 -8.48 5.89
C ILE A 790 28.97 -9.85 5.72
N THR A 791 28.18 -10.93 5.70
CA THR A 791 28.63 -12.25 5.27
C THR A 791 27.88 -12.64 4.00
N GLN A 792 28.58 -13.09 2.98
CA GLN A 792 27.98 -13.48 1.72
C GLN A 792 28.54 -14.79 1.19
N ASP A 793 27.64 -15.65 0.73
CA ASP A 793 27.96 -16.82 -0.08
C ASP A 793 27.70 -16.49 -1.54
N VAL A 794 28.76 -16.57 -2.35
CA VAL A 794 28.70 -16.53 -3.82
C VAL A 794 28.57 -17.96 -4.30
N ILE A 795 27.40 -18.31 -4.83
CA ILE A 795 27.06 -19.65 -5.30
C ILE A 795 27.19 -19.69 -6.81
N LEU A 796 27.99 -20.64 -7.28
CA LEU A 796 28.31 -20.85 -8.69
C LEU A 796 27.83 -22.24 -9.11
N TYR A 797 26.69 -22.31 -9.81
CA TYR A 797 26.13 -23.57 -10.26
C TYR A 797 26.92 -24.13 -11.46
N HIS A 798 27.03 -25.46 -11.52
CA HIS A 798 27.64 -26.14 -12.67
C HIS A 798 26.68 -26.35 -13.84
N HIS A 799 25.37 -26.26 -13.60
CA HIS A 799 24.33 -26.51 -14.59
C HIS A 799 23.54 -25.25 -14.99
N ASP A 800 23.71 -24.14 -14.26
CA ASP A 800 23.04 -22.87 -14.49
C ASP A 800 24.07 -21.74 -14.57
N LYS A 801 23.82 -20.79 -15.47
CA LYS A 801 24.60 -19.55 -15.64
C LYS A 801 24.33 -18.53 -14.54
N ARG A 802 23.25 -18.66 -13.78
CA ARG A 802 22.93 -17.75 -12.68
C ARG A 802 24.02 -17.81 -11.58
N ILE A 803 24.38 -16.65 -11.04
CA ILE A 803 25.29 -16.52 -9.90
C ILE A 803 24.49 -15.92 -8.75
N ASP A 804 24.35 -16.66 -7.65
CA ASP A 804 23.57 -16.22 -6.49
C ASP A 804 24.48 -15.63 -5.41
N PHE A 805 24.04 -14.53 -4.81
CA PHE A 805 24.72 -13.82 -3.73
C PHE A 805 23.83 -13.86 -2.49
N GLN A 806 23.90 -14.95 -1.73
CA GLN A 806 23.16 -15.09 -0.48
C GLN A 806 23.85 -14.24 0.58
N THR A 807 23.17 -13.22 1.09
CA THR A 807 23.79 -12.18 1.91
C THR A 807 23.10 -12.09 3.27
N LYS A 808 23.89 -12.16 4.33
CA LYS A 808 23.50 -11.85 5.71
C LYS A 808 24.20 -10.58 6.17
N VAL A 809 23.45 -9.64 6.74
CA VAL A 809 23.97 -8.37 7.25
C VAL A 809 23.55 -8.17 8.69
N SER A 810 24.53 -7.95 9.58
CA SER A 810 24.29 -7.42 10.92
C SER A 810 24.40 -5.89 10.84
N TRP A 811 23.25 -5.22 10.77
CA TRP A 811 23.14 -3.80 10.43
C TRP A 811 22.96 -2.95 11.68
N ASN A 812 23.92 -2.06 11.95
CA ASN A 812 23.94 -1.19 13.12
C ASN A 812 24.33 0.25 12.76
N GLU A 813 23.73 0.78 11.70
CA GLU A 813 24.02 2.13 11.20
C GLU A 813 22.99 3.19 11.60
N ALA A 814 23.33 4.44 11.31
CA ALA A 814 22.42 5.59 11.38
C ALA A 814 22.65 6.55 10.21
N HIS A 815 21.57 6.90 9.50
CA HIS A 815 21.57 7.77 8.32
C HIS A 815 22.56 7.30 7.26
N LYS A 816 22.46 6.01 6.90
CA LYS A 816 23.28 5.33 5.91
C LYS A 816 22.42 4.62 4.87
N LEU A 817 22.98 4.51 3.68
CA LEU A 817 22.44 3.73 2.57
C LEU A 817 23.51 2.75 2.09
N LEU A 818 23.17 1.46 2.10
CA LEU A 818 23.97 0.38 1.55
C LEU A 818 23.39 -0.05 0.19
N LYS A 819 24.23 -0.03 -0.85
CA LYS A 819 23.91 -0.58 -2.17
C LYS A 819 24.97 -1.59 -2.60
N VAL A 820 24.65 -2.43 -3.59
CA VAL A 820 25.65 -3.24 -4.31
C VAL A 820 25.67 -2.86 -5.79
N GLY A 821 26.85 -2.77 -6.40
CA GLY A 821 27.05 -2.34 -7.77
C GLY A 821 27.71 -3.36 -8.70
N PHE A 822 27.24 -3.37 -9.94
CA PHE A 822 27.69 -4.20 -11.06
C PHE A 822 27.89 -3.32 -12.31
N PRO A 823 29.07 -2.70 -12.48
CA PRO A 823 29.43 -2.01 -13.71
C PRO A 823 29.72 -3.04 -14.81
N ILE A 824 28.79 -3.18 -15.76
CA ILE A 824 28.89 -4.18 -16.83
C ILE A 824 29.34 -3.54 -18.16
N ASP A 825 30.02 -4.33 -18.99
CA ASP A 825 30.48 -3.93 -20.32
C ASP A 825 29.38 -4.11 -21.38
N VAL A 826 28.31 -3.31 -21.25
CA VAL A 826 27.15 -3.27 -22.15
C VAL A 826 26.85 -1.81 -22.49
N VAL A 827 26.45 -1.52 -23.73
CA VAL A 827 26.06 -0.17 -24.15
C VAL A 827 24.57 -0.09 -24.43
N THR A 828 23.84 0.64 -23.60
CA THR A 828 22.39 0.91 -23.75
C THR A 828 22.04 2.31 -23.25
N ASP A 829 20.92 2.85 -23.72
CA ASP A 829 20.28 4.06 -23.21
C ASP A 829 19.11 3.77 -22.25
N LYS A 830 18.73 2.49 -22.09
CA LYS A 830 17.60 2.04 -21.28
C LYS A 830 17.88 0.75 -20.51
N ALA A 831 17.22 0.61 -19.37
CA ALA A 831 17.15 -0.63 -18.60
C ALA A 831 15.68 -1.06 -18.45
N THR A 832 15.45 -2.37 -18.45
CA THR A 832 14.11 -2.94 -18.24
C THR A 832 13.92 -3.33 -16.79
N TYR A 833 12.78 -3.00 -16.19
CA TYR A 833 12.44 -3.31 -14.81
C TYR A 833 11.13 -4.10 -14.78
N GLU A 834 11.10 -5.16 -13.98
CA GLU A 834 9.85 -5.85 -13.71
C GLU A 834 8.91 -4.96 -12.89
N ILE A 835 7.62 -5.01 -13.21
CA ILE A 835 6.51 -4.44 -12.44
C ILE A 835 5.42 -5.51 -12.27
N PRO A 836 4.40 -5.27 -11.41
CA PRO A 836 3.27 -6.19 -11.30
C PRO A 836 2.67 -6.55 -12.67
N PHE A 837 2.64 -7.85 -13.02
CA PHE A 837 2.15 -8.38 -14.30
C PHE A 837 2.80 -7.80 -15.58
N GLY A 838 4.07 -7.38 -15.54
CA GLY A 838 4.77 -6.96 -16.76
C GLY A 838 6.16 -6.39 -16.51
N ALA A 839 6.67 -5.64 -17.48
CA ALA A 839 7.93 -4.93 -17.38
C ALA A 839 7.88 -3.61 -18.16
N LEU A 840 8.69 -2.63 -17.77
CA LEU A 840 8.85 -1.39 -18.53
C LEU A 840 10.32 -0.96 -18.63
N GLU A 841 10.61 -0.18 -19.67
CA GLU A 841 11.93 0.43 -19.86
C GLU A 841 12.02 1.79 -19.19
N ARG A 842 13.14 2.08 -18.54
CA ARG A 842 13.50 3.42 -18.04
C ARG A 842 14.88 3.83 -18.54
N PRO A 843 15.11 5.13 -18.76
CA PRO A 843 16.39 5.66 -19.24
C PRO A 843 17.53 5.41 -18.25
N THR A 844 18.73 5.15 -18.76
CA THR A 844 19.96 4.98 -17.96
C THR A 844 20.82 6.25 -17.93
N HIS A 845 20.29 7.38 -18.37
CA HIS A 845 20.95 8.68 -18.39
C HIS A 845 20.06 9.78 -17.79
N ARG A 846 20.59 11.00 -17.66
CA ARG A 846 19.95 12.12 -16.94
C ARG A 846 19.88 13.41 -17.79
N ASN A 847 19.49 13.29 -19.06
CA ASN A 847 19.50 14.40 -20.02
C ASN A 847 18.35 15.39 -19.79
N THR A 848 17.18 14.91 -19.39
CA THR A 848 16.02 15.74 -19.05
C THR A 848 15.76 15.78 -17.54
N SER A 849 14.95 16.72 -17.08
CA SER A 849 14.55 16.79 -15.66
C SER A 849 13.73 15.57 -15.22
N TRP A 850 12.93 14.98 -16.11
CA TRP A 850 12.20 13.73 -15.86
C TRP A 850 13.15 12.54 -15.66
N GLU A 851 14.20 12.47 -16.48
CA GLU A 851 15.23 11.44 -16.37
C GLU A 851 16.12 11.64 -15.13
N GLN A 852 16.43 12.88 -14.77
CA GLN A 852 17.15 13.22 -13.54
C GLN A 852 16.40 12.79 -12.29
N ALA A 853 15.07 12.91 -12.30
CA ALA A 853 14.22 12.51 -11.19
C ALA A 853 14.22 10.99 -10.96
N GLN A 854 14.55 10.16 -11.97
CA GLN A 854 14.59 8.69 -11.90
C GLN A 854 15.95 8.14 -11.43
N PHE A 855 16.55 8.78 -10.42
CA PHE A 855 17.83 8.32 -9.84
C PHE A 855 17.67 7.11 -8.91
N GLU A 856 16.45 6.79 -8.49
CA GLU A 856 16.07 5.58 -7.76
C GLU A 856 14.67 5.19 -8.25
N VAL A 857 14.49 3.94 -8.69
CA VAL A 857 13.23 3.45 -9.26
C VAL A 857 12.84 2.12 -8.64
N CYS A 858 11.54 1.83 -8.61
CA CYS A 858 11.07 0.50 -8.23
C CYS A 858 11.31 -0.50 -9.37
N GLY A 859 11.94 -1.62 -9.05
CA GLY A 859 11.97 -2.84 -9.84
C GLY A 859 11.56 -4.03 -8.97
N HIS A 860 10.66 -4.88 -9.49
CA HIS A 860 10.04 -5.92 -8.68
C HIS A 860 11.02 -7.07 -8.37
N ARG A 861 11.16 -8.09 -9.22
CA ARG A 861 12.12 -9.20 -9.01
C ARG A 861 13.39 -9.06 -9.83
N PHE A 862 13.41 -8.23 -10.87
CA PHE A 862 14.61 -8.02 -11.69
C PHE A 862 14.69 -6.62 -12.30
N ALA A 863 15.92 -6.25 -12.63
CA ALA A 863 16.22 -5.26 -13.65
C ALA A 863 17.19 -5.87 -14.68
N ASP A 864 17.11 -5.46 -15.94
CA ASP A 864 17.94 -5.95 -17.02
C ASP A 864 18.56 -4.82 -17.84
N VAL A 865 19.82 -5.01 -18.21
CA VAL A 865 20.54 -4.14 -19.13
C VAL A 865 21.08 -5.00 -20.27
N SER A 866 20.58 -4.75 -21.48
CA SER A 866 20.93 -5.50 -22.68
C SER A 866 21.36 -4.57 -23.82
N GLU A 867 22.36 -4.99 -24.57
CA GLU A 867 22.67 -4.50 -25.92
C GLU A 867 22.30 -5.58 -26.94
N ARG A 868 22.51 -5.31 -28.23
CA ARG A 868 22.21 -6.32 -29.26
C ARG A 868 23.09 -7.57 -29.09
N GLY A 869 22.46 -8.66 -28.64
CA GLY A 869 23.05 -10.00 -28.59
C GLY A 869 23.71 -10.37 -27.26
N TYR A 870 23.70 -9.48 -26.26
CA TYR A 870 24.18 -9.79 -24.92
C TYR A 870 23.54 -8.87 -23.89
N GLY A 871 23.24 -9.41 -22.71
CA GLY A 871 22.73 -8.64 -21.59
C GLY A 871 23.06 -9.27 -20.25
N VAL A 872 22.69 -8.54 -19.20
CA VAL A 872 22.84 -9.01 -17.83
C VAL A 872 21.60 -8.58 -17.05
N SER A 873 20.97 -9.54 -16.40
CA SER A 873 19.89 -9.28 -15.46
C SER A 873 20.39 -9.33 -14.02
N LEU A 874 19.93 -8.38 -13.21
CA LEU A 874 20.15 -8.32 -11.75
C LEU A 874 18.82 -8.67 -11.06
N LEU A 875 18.75 -9.90 -10.57
CA LEU A 875 17.57 -10.47 -9.92
C LEU A 875 17.64 -10.24 -8.41
N ASN A 876 16.50 -10.26 -7.73
CA ASN A 876 16.44 -10.17 -6.27
C ASN A 876 15.24 -10.94 -5.69
N ASP A 877 15.31 -11.24 -4.39
CA ASP A 877 14.26 -11.96 -3.67
C ASP A 877 13.47 -11.12 -2.65
N CYS A 878 13.79 -9.84 -2.46
CA CYS A 878 13.07 -8.94 -1.54
C CYS A 878 13.46 -7.44 -1.62
N LYS A 879 14.25 -7.01 -2.60
CA LYS A 879 14.74 -5.62 -2.75
C LYS A 879 14.02 -4.95 -3.91
N TYR A 880 13.53 -3.74 -3.70
CA TYR A 880 12.70 -3.05 -4.70
C TYR A 880 13.36 -1.81 -5.29
N GLY A 881 14.31 -1.21 -4.57
CA GLY A 881 15.03 -0.01 -5.02
C GLY A 881 16.20 -0.35 -5.95
N TYR A 882 16.15 0.15 -7.18
CA TYR A 882 17.22 0.06 -8.16
C TYR A 882 17.69 1.45 -8.59
N ASP A 883 18.98 1.58 -8.87
CA ASP A 883 19.52 2.69 -9.65
C ASP A 883 20.41 2.14 -10.76
N ILE A 884 20.12 2.49 -12.02
CA ILE A 884 20.93 2.08 -13.17
C ILE A 884 21.32 3.33 -13.95
N GLN A 885 22.63 3.55 -14.06
CA GLN A 885 23.21 4.72 -14.74
C GLN A 885 24.29 4.25 -15.71
N GLY A 886 24.12 4.58 -16.99
CA GLY A 886 24.81 3.96 -18.11
C GLY A 886 24.60 2.45 -18.09
N SER A 887 25.67 1.72 -17.78
CA SER A 887 25.70 0.27 -17.65
C SER A 887 26.09 -0.18 -16.24
N THR A 888 26.02 0.71 -15.26
CA THR A 888 26.25 0.36 -13.86
C THR A 888 24.92 0.04 -13.21
N MET A 889 24.67 -1.24 -12.95
CA MET A 889 23.49 -1.70 -12.24
C MET A 889 23.75 -1.65 -10.73
N ARG A 890 22.94 -0.90 -9.98
CA ARG A 890 22.98 -0.90 -8.51
C ARG A 890 21.64 -1.29 -7.91
N LEU A 891 21.70 -2.08 -6.84
CA LEU A 891 20.57 -2.49 -6.03
C LEU A 891 20.69 -1.89 -4.64
N SER A 892 19.66 -1.19 -4.17
CA SER A 892 19.56 -0.66 -2.81
C SER A 892 19.24 -1.80 -1.84
N LEU A 893 20.12 -2.03 -0.87
CA LEU A 893 20.05 -3.18 0.04
C LEU A 893 19.39 -2.84 1.36
N LEU A 894 19.90 -1.80 2.04
CA LEU A 894 19.45 -1.37 3.37
C LEU A 894 19.60 0.14 3.54
N ARG A 895 18.70 0.72 4.32
CA ARG A 895 18.78 2.10 4.82
C ARG A 895 18.82 2.10 6.35
N ALA A 896 19.08 3.26 6.94
CA ALA A 896 19.08 3.42 8.40
C ALA A 896 18.48 4.78 8.84
N PRO A 897 17.26 5.14 8.40
CA PRO A 897 16.61 6.35 8.87
C PRO A 897 16.37 6.28 10.39
N LYS A 898 16.07 7.43 10.99
CA LYS A 898 15.76 7.59 12.41
C LYS A 898 14.43 8.28 12.69
N TRP A 899 13.69 8.67 11.65
CA TRP A 899 12.34 9.17 11.78
C TRP A 899 11.42 8.61 10.68
N PRO A 900 10.23 8.11 11.02
CA PRO A 900 9.58 8.18 12.34
C PRO A 900 9.91 7.00 13.27
N ASP A 901 10.57 5.95 12.75
CA ASP A 901 11.08 4.83 13.56
C ASP A 901 12.59 4.95 13.81
N VAL A 902 12.97 5.20 15.06
CA VAL A 902 14.38 5.28 15.48
C VAL A 902 15.13 3.95 15.37
N THR A 903 14.38 2.85 15.28
CA THR A 903 14.89 1.48 15.17
C THR A 903 14.85 0.91 13.75
N ALA A 904 14.43 1.72 12.76
CA ALA A 904 14.30 1.29 11.38
C ALA A 904 15.53 0.52 10.88
N ASP A 905 15.28 -0.69 10.39
CA ASP A 905 16.25 -1.66 9.86
C ASP A 905 17.41 -2.05 10.78
N LEU A 906 17.44 -1.69 12.07
CA LEU A 906 18.48 -2.20 12.98
C LEU A 906 18.35 -3.72 13.18
N GLY A 907 19.48 -4.41 13.19
CA GLY A 907 19.55 -5.85 13.46
C GLY A 907 19.93 -6.70 12.25
N GLU A 908 19.46 -7.95 12.24
CA GLU A 908 19.87 -8.96 11.25
C GLU A 908 18.97 -8.93 10.01
N HIS A 909 19.60 -8.95 8.83
CA HIS A 909 18.94 -9.03 7.54
C HIS A 909 19.49 -10.19 6.72
N GLU A 910 18.60 -10.80 5.94
CA GLU A 910 18.96 -11.88 5.02
C GLU A 910 18.23 -11.69 3.70
N PHE A 911 18.97 -11.73 2.59
CA PHE A 911 18.43 -11.54 1.26
C PHE A 911 19.35 -12.14 0.21
N THR A 912 18.77 -12.46 -0.95
CA THR A 912 19.51 -12.96 -2.12
C THR A 912 19.28 -12.04 -3.31
N TYR A 913 20.36 -11.71 -3.99
CA TYR A 913 20.33 -11.18 -5.34
C TYR A 913 21.17 -12.06 -6.24
N SER A 914 20.91 -12.00 -7.54
CA SER A 914 21.59 -12.84 -8.51
C SER A 914 22.01 -12.05 -9.74
N LEU A 915 23.19 -12.36 -10.26
CA LEU A 915 23.62 -11.90 -11.57
C LEU A 915 23.33 -12.99 -12.60
N TYR A 916 22.65 -12.63 -13.68
CA TYR A 916 22.31 -13.54 -14.77
C TYR A 916 22.79 -12.97 -16.11
N PRO A 917 24.07 -13.19 -16.47
CA PRO A 917 24.58 -12.90 -17.80
C PRO A 917 23.94 -13.82 -18.85
N HIS A 918 23.50 -13.23 -19.97
CA HIS A 918 22.78 -13.95 -21.01
C HIS A 918 23.11 -13.47 -22.42
N GLN A 919 22.81 -14.31 -23.41
CA GLN A 919 22.91 -13.97 -24.83
C GLN A 919 21.53 -13.53 -25.31
N GLY A 920 21.48 -12.43 -26.07
CA GLY A 920 20.22 -11.84 -26.51
C GLY A 920 19.77 -10.71 -25.60
N ASP A 921 18.47 -10.66 -25.35
CA ASP A 921 17.76 -9.71 -24.48
C ASP A 921 17.03 -10.47 -23.36
N TRP A 922 16.45 -9.74 -22.41
CA TRP A 922 15.78 -10.34 -21.25
C TRP A 922 14.58 -11.23 -21.62
N GLN A 923 13.90 -10.95 -22.74
CA GLN A 923 12.79 -11.77 -23.23
C GLN A 923 13.31 -13.15 -23.67
N THR A 924 14.28 -13.16 -24.59
CA THR A 924 14.85 -14.41 -25.13
C THR A 924 15.69 -15.19 -24.11
N ALA A 925 16.25 -14.49 -23.13
CA ALA A 925 16.92 -15.09 -21.97
C ALA A 925 15.95 -15.62 -20.91
N HIS A 926 14.64 -15.40 -21.06
CA HIS A 926 13.62 -15.75 -20.08
C HIS A 926 13.92 -15.24 -18.67
N THR A 927 14.38 -13.99 -18.55
CA THR A 927 14.72 -13.36 -17.25
C THR A 927 13.56 -13.44 -16.25
N VAL A 928 12.31 -13.31 -16.71
CA VAL A 928 11.10 -13.49 -15.87
C VAL A 928 11.08 -14.87 -15.21
N ARG A 929 11.45 -15.93 -15.96
CA ARG A 929 11.52 -17.29 -15.42
C ARG A 929 12.64 -17.41 -14.40
N ALA A 930 13.84 -16.91 -14.72
CA ALA A 930 14.96 -16.94 -13.78
C ALA A 930 14.65 -16.18 -12.47
N ALA A 931 13.95 -15.04 -12.56
CA ALA A 931 13.48 -14.27 -11.42
C ALA A 931 12.42 -15.03 -10.60
N ALA A 932 11.47 -15.70 -11.27
CA ALA A 932 10.50 -16.56 -10.61
C ALA A 932 11.19 -17.75 -9.92
N GLU A 933 12.14 -18.40 -10.58
CA GLU A 933 12.86 -19.55 -10.01
C GLU A 933 13.69 -19.19 -8.77
N LEU A 934 14.24 -17.97 -8.71
CA LEU A 934 14.91 -17.43 -7.52
C LEU A 934 13.94 -17.23 -6.36
N ASN A 935 12.72 -16.77 -6.65
CA ASN A 935 11.73 -16.41 -5.63
C ASN A 935 10.89 -17.61 -5.15
N HIS A 936 10.56 -18.55 -6.03
CA HIS A 936 9.77 -19.74 -5.73
C HIS A 936 10.66 -20.90 -5.30
N THR A 937 10.99 -20.92 -4.01
CA THR A 937 11.69 -22.03 -3.36
C THR A 937 10.88 -23.32 -3.55
N PRO A 938 11.49 -24.38 -4.14
CA PRO A 938 10.87 -25.69 -4.23
C PRO A 938 10.32 -26.20 -2.90
N VAL A 939 9.13 -26.81 -2.93
CA VAL A 939 8.63 -27.54 -1.76
C VAL A 939 9.03 -29.01 -1.88
N VAL A 940 9.62 -29.53 -0.79
CA VAL A 940 10.07 -30.92 -0.68
C VAL A 940 9.43 -31.54 0.56
N LEU A 941 8.77 -32.69 0.39
CA LEU A 941 8.17 -33.43 1.50
C LEU A 941 8.70 -34.86 1.56
N ALA A 942 9.13 -35.28 2.75
CA ALA A 942 9.34 -36.69 3.04
C ALA A 942 7.98 -37.40 3.02
N ALA A 943 7.95 -38.62 2.48
CA ALA A 943 6.74 -39.42 2.38
C ALA A 943 6.94 -40.81 3.02
N GLY A 944 5.84 -41.45 3.40
CA GLY A 944 5.84 -42.88 3.67
C GLY A 944 5.92 -43.68 2.38
N THR A 945 6.34 -44.94 2.44
CA THR A 945 6.37 -45.84 1.28
C THR A 945 4.97 -46.40 0.97
N HIS A 946 4.41 -46.08 -0.19
CA HIS A 946 3.13 -46.60 -0.68
C HIS A 946 3.03 -46.57 -2.21
N ASP A 947 2.11 -47.35 -2.78
CA ASP A 947 1.96 -47.42 -4.25
C ASP A 947 1.20 -46.22 -4.86
N GLY A 948 0.37 -45.51 -4.09
CA GLY A 948 -0.40 -44.36 -4.59
C GLY A 948 -1.32 -44.69 -5.78
N THR A 949 -1.92 -43.67 -6.38
CA THR A 949 -2.70 -43.74 -7.62
C THR A 949 -2.04 -42.99 -8.77
N LEU A 950 -1.21 -41.99 -8.46
CA LEU A 950 -0.41 -41.20 -9.39
C LEU A 950 1.01 -41.77 -9.53
N PRO A 951 1.68 -41.60 -10.67
CA PRO A 951 3.06 -42.07 -10.87
C PRO A 951 4.05 -41.33 -9.96
N SER A 952 5.28 -41.83 -9.87
CA SER A 952 6.37 -41.21 -9.10
C SER A 952 6.86 -39.87 -9.69
N THR A 953 6.61 -39.62 -10.98
CA THR A 953 6.83 -38.34 -11.64
C THR A 953 5.59 -38.00 -12.46
N GLY A 954 5.06 -36.78 -12.33
CA GLY A 954 3.82 -36.41 -13.00
C GLY A 954 3.60 -34.90 -13.13
N THR A 955 2.72 -34.53 -14.07
CA THR A 955 2.14 -33.19 -14.21
C THR A 955 0.72 -33.23 -13.65
N LEU A 956 0.37 -32.24 -12.82
CA LEU A 956 -0.96 -32.12 -12.24
C LEU A 956 -1.86 -31.16 -13.04
N LEU A 957 -1.26 -30.16 -13.70
CA LEU A 957 -1.96 -29.23 -14.60
C LEU A 957 -1.18 -29.03 -15.90
N GLY A 958 -1.77 -29.43 -17.03
CA GLY A 958 -1.13 -29.29 -18.32
C GLY A 958 -1.15 -27.84 -18.81
N PHE A 959 -0.01 -27.16 -18.80
CA PHE A 959 0.14 -25.81 -19.33
C PHE A 959 1.49 -25.68 -20.04
N ALA A 960 1.51 -24.95 -21.16
CA ALA A 960 2.73 -24.58 -21.85
C ALA A 960 2.61 -23.15 -22.38
N GLY A 961 3.50 -22.28 -21.90
CA GLY A 961 3.69 -20.93 -22.40
C GLY A 961 5.19 -20.60 -22.48
N GLU A 962 5.56 -19.74 -23.41
CA GLU A 962 6.90 -19.18 -23.62
C GLU A 962 7.09 -17.92 -22.75
N HIS A 963 6.16 -16.97 -22.87
CA HIS A 963 6.13 -15.70 -22.13
C HIS A 963 4.83 -15.47 -21.36
N VAL A 964 3.78 -16.23 -21.64
CA VAL A 964 2.58 -16.28 -20.80
C VAL A 964 2.86 -17.08 -19.54
N VAL A 965 2.60 -16.48 -18.39
CA VAL A 965 2.81 -17.05 -17.07
C VAL A 965 1.44 -17.38 -16.46
N LEU A 966 1.23 -18.65 -16.08
CA LEU A 966 0.14 -19.01 -15.16
C LEU A 966 0.57 -18.62 -13.73
N ASP A 967 0.04 -17.50 -13.27
CA ASP A 967 0.45 -16.89 -12.01
C ASP A 967 -0.32 -17.46 -10.83
N THR A 968 -1.65 -17.46 -10.95
CA THR A 968 -2.54 -17.85 -9.84
C THR A 968 -3.46 -18.99 -10.26
N VAL A 969 -3.60 -19.97 -9.36
CA VAL A 969 -4.63 -21.02 -9.39
C VAL A 969 -5.17 -21.10 -7.98
N LYS A 970 -6.46 -20.84 -7.80
CA LYS A 970 -7.08 -20.80 -6.46
C LYS A 970 -8.53 -21.23 -6.51
N PRO A 971 -9.11 -21.70 -5.39
CA PRO A 971 -10.56 -21.83 -5.28
C PRO A 971 -11.26 -20.49 -5.50
N ALA A 972 -12.45 -20.51 -6.10
CA ALA A 972 -13.31 -19.33 -6.16
C ALA A 972 -13.76 -18.91 -4.75
N GLU A 973 -13.87 -17.61 -4.54
CA GLU A 973 -14.22 -16.97 -3.27
C GLU A 973 -15.68 -17.25 -2.85
N ASP A 974 -16.55 -17.59 -3.80
CA ASP A 974 -17.92 -18.07 -3.56
C ASP A 974 -18.00 -19.59 -3.32
N GLY A 975 -16.88 -20.30 -3.47
CA GLY A 975 -16.78 -21.76 -3.37
C GLY A 975 -17.26 -22.51 -4.61
N ASP A 976 -17.61 -21.81 -5.69
CA ASP A 976 -18.15 -22.37 -6.93
C ASP A 976 -17.10 -22.34 -8.05
N GLY A 977 -16.17 -23.31 -7.98
CA GLY A 977 -15.16 -23.54 -9.01
C GLY A 977 -13.74 -23.07 -8.65
N VAL A 978 -12.91 -22.94 -9.68
CA VAL A 978 -11.48 -22.58 -9.60
C VAL A 978 -11.21 -21.37 -10.48
N ILE A 979 -10.40 -20.46 -9.96
CA ILE A 979 -9.92 -19.26 -10.65
C ILE A 979 -8.48 -19.49 -11.11
N LEU A 980 -8.23 -19.20 -12.38
CA LEU A 980 -6.89 -19.19 -12.95
C LEU A 980 -6.58 -17.81 -13.51
N ARG A 981 -5.40 -17.27 -13.22
CA ARG A 981 -4.97 -15.97 -13.74
C ARG A 981 -3.64 -16.10 -14.46
N LEU A 982 -3.62 -15.59 -15.68
CA LEU A 982 -2.49 -15.62 -16.58
C LEU A 982 -2.17 -14.21 -17.07
N TYR A 983 -0.90 -13.95 -17.34
CA TYR A 983 -0.48 -12.72 -17.99
C TYR A 983 0.66 -12.97 -18.99
N GLU A 984 0.68 -12.19 -20.06
CA GLU A 984 1.82 -12.14 -20.98
C GLU A 984 2.90 -11.22 -20.39
N SER A 985 4.13 -11.73 -20.23
CA SER A 985 5.18 -11.04 -19.45
C SER A 985 6.18 -10.23 -20.28
N ALA A 986 6.24 -10.42 -21.60
CA ALA A 986 7.35 -9.99 -22.45
C ALA A 986 7.00 -8.86 -23.45
N GLY A 987 5.73 -8.45 -23.52
CA GLY A 987 5.23 -7.48 -24.50
C GLY A 987 4.94 -8.12 -25.87
N GLY A 988 4.76 -9.45 -25.91
CA GLY A 988 4.58 -10.25 -27.11
C GLY A 988 3.14 -10.65 -27.41
N ARG A 989 2.95 -11.47 -28.44
CA ARG A 989 1.68 -12.18 -28.70
C ARG A 989 1.95 -13.67 -28.64
N GLU A 990 1.11 -14.38 -27.92
CA GLU A 990 1.27 -15.81 -27.73
C GLU A 990 -0.09 -16.50 -27.68
N ARG A 991 -0.17 -17.70 -28.27
CA ARG A 991 -1.30 -18.60 -28.08
C ARG A 991 -0.87 -19.74 -27.16
N VAL A 992 -1.59 -19.93 -26.07
CA VAL A 992 -1.35 -21.01 -25.11
C VAL A 992 -2.51 -21.97 -25.03
N ALA A 993 -2.23 -23.18 -24.55
CA ALA A 993 -3.24 -24.18 -24.23
C ALA A 993 -3.11 -24.63 -22.78
N LEU A 994 -4.25 -24.68 -22.09
CA LEU A 994 -4.41 -25.20 -20.74
C LEU A 994 -5.23 -26.49 -20.82
N ASN A 995 -4.78 -27.55 -20.16
CA ASN A 995 -5.49 -28.83 -20.05
C ASN A 995 -5.90 -29.04 -18.59
N TRP A 996 -7.17 -28.81 -18.29
CA TRP A 996 -7.77 -29.10 -16.99
C TRP A 996 -8.35 -30.51 -16.99
N HIS A 997 -7.95 -31.34 -16.03
CA HIS A 997 -8.26 -32.77 -16.04
C HIS A 997 -9.56 -33.12 -15.34
N ASP A 998 -9.97 -32.34 -14.33
CA ASP A 998 -11.20 -32.61 -13.61
C ASP A 998 -12.43 -32.21 -14.45
N PRO A 999 -13.55 -32.96 -14.36
CA PRO A 999 -14.77 -32.58 -15.04
C PRO A 999 -15.27 -31.21 -14.55
N VAL A 1000 -15.45 -30.27 -15.49
CA VAL A 1000 -16.06 -28.96 -15.22
C VAL A 1000 -17.34 -28.82 -16.05
N SER A 1001 -18.33 -28.19 -15.43
CA SER A 1001 -19.62 -27.83 -16.01
C SER A 1001 -19.53 -26.66 -17.00
N GLY A 1002 -18.49 -25.82 -16.89
CA GLY A 1002 -18.24 -24.72 -17.81
C GLY A 1002 -16.92 -24.00 -17.55
N ALA A 1003 -16.45 -23.24 -18.54
CA ALA A 1003 -15.28 -22.39 -18.47
C ALA A 1003 -15.65 -20.99 -18.97
N PHE A 1004 -15.18 -19.95 -18.27
CA PHE A 1004 -15.52 -18.56 -18.57
C PHE A 1004 -14.29 -17.66 -18.47
N LEU A 1005 -14.20 -16.64 -19.32
CA LEU A 1005 -13.44 -15.44 -18.99
C LEU A 1005 -14.10 -14.78 -17.79
N SER A 1006 -13.25 -14.27 -16.90
CA SER A 1006 -13.63 -13.67 -15.64
C SER A 1006 -12.75 -12.45 -15.38
N ASP A 1007 -13.05 -11.75 -14.30
CA ASP A 1007 -12.38 -10.54 -13.86
C ASP A 1007 -11.79 -10.71 -12.45
N ALA A 1008 -11.32 -9.64 -11.83
CA ALA A 1008 -10.75 -9.71 -10.47
C ALA A 1008 -11.80 -10.12 -9.43
N LEU A 1009 -13.09 -9.87 -9.71
CA LEU A 1009 -14.22 -10.15 -8.82
C LEU A 1009 -14.85 -11.52 -9.10
N GLU A 1010 -14.23 -12.32 -9.98
CA GLU A 1010 -14.61 -13.71 -10.27
C GLU A 1010 -16.00 -13.85 -10.91
N ARG A 1011 -16.45 -12.80 -11.59
CA ARG A 1011 -17.73 -12.80 -12.31
C ARG A 1011 -17.61 -13.60 -13.61
N GLU A 1012 -18.65 -14.33 -13.96
CA GLU A 1012 -18.74 -15.02 -15.26
C GLU A 1012 -19.02 -13.98 -16.35
N LEU A 1013 -18.06 -13.72 -17.25
CA LEU A 1013 -18.21 -12.71 -18.31
C LEU A 1013 -18.54 -13.35 -19.67
N GLU A 1014 -17.60 -14.11 -20.22
CA GLU A 1014 -17.75 -14.70 -21.56
C GLU A 1014 -17.47 -16.21 -21.50
N PRO A 1015 -18.34 -17.07 -22.04
CA PRO A 1015 -18.10 -18.51 -22.07
C PRO A 1015 -16.94 -18.86 -23.00
N LEU A 1016 -16.09 -19.79 -22.56
CA LEU A 1016 -14.97 -20.31 -23.33
C LEU A 1016 -15.29 -21.70 -23.88
N ALA A 1017 -14.81 -21.95 -25.11
CA ALA A 1017 -14.86 -23.29 -25.67
C ALA A 1017 -13.85 -24.19 -24.94
N MET A 1018 -14.32 -25.36 -24.53
CA MET A 1018 -13.49 -26.39 -23.91
C MET A 1018 -13.70 -27.72 -24.62
N ASP A 1019 -12.63 -28.32 -25.13
CA ASP A 1019 -12.64 -29.60 -25.84
C ASP A 1019 -11.82 -30.62 -25.05
N ALA A 1020 -12.49 -31.63 -24.48
CA ALA A 1020 -11.86 -32.66 -23.64
C ALA A 1020 -10.92 -32.08 -22.54
N GLY A 1021 -11.34 -31.01 -21.87
CA GLY A 1021 -10.56 -30.32 -20.82
C GLY A 1021 -9.54 -29.29 -21.34
N ARG A 1022 -9.37 -29.18 -22.66
CA ARG A 1022 -8.44 -28.23 -23.29
C ARG A 1022 -9.09 -26.88 -23.57
N ILE A 1023 -8.44 -25.81 -23.13
CA ILE A 1023 -8.82 -24.41 -23.34
C ILE A 1023 -7.68 -23.72 -24.09
N GLU A 1024 -7.98 -23.10 -25.24
CA GLU A 1024 -7.02 -22.30 -26.01
C GLU A 1024 -7.25 -20.80 -25.75
N LEU A 1025 -6.17 -20.06 -25.53
CA LEU A 1025 -6.20 -18.62 -25.27
C LEU A 1025 -5.15 -17.91 -26.12
N ASP A 1026 -5.57 -16.81 -26.76
CA ASP A 1026 -4.67 -15.86 -27.43
C ASP A 1026 -4.36 -14.69 -26.49
N PHE A 1027 -3.12 -14.24 -26.41
CA PHE A 1027 -2.69 -13.10 -25.61
C PHE A 1027 -2.16 -11.96 -26.49
N ALA A 1028 -2.55 -10.74 -26.14
CA ALA A 1028 -1.91 -9.50 -26.59
C ALA A 1028 -0.75 -9.12 -25.66
N PRO A 1029 0.12 -8.15 -26.07
CA PRO A 1029 1.21 -7.66 -25.24
C PRO A 1029 0.75 -7.26 -23.85
N TYR A 1030 1.36 -7.83 -22.81
CA TYR A 1030 1.04 -7.56 -21.41
C TYR A 1030 -0.42 -7.81 -20.99
N GLU A 1031 -1.20 -8.57 -21.77
CA GLU A 1031 -2.61 -8.83 -21.46
C GLU A 1031 -2.75 -9.74 -20.24
N ILE A 1032 -3.65 -9.38 -19.33
CA ILE A 1032 -4.04 -10.21 -18.19
C ILE A 1032 -5.37 -10.88 -18.48
N LYS A 1033 -5.46 -12.21 -18.29
CA LYS A 1033 -6.70 -12.98 -18.38
C LYS A 1033 -6.97 -13.74 -17.09
N THR A 1034 -8.21 -13.64 -16.61
CA THR A 1034 -8.72 -14.47 -15.52
C THR A 1034 -9.74 -15.45 -16.09
N LEU A 1035 -9.68 -16.70 -15.68
CA LEU A 1035 -10.61 -17.77 -16.03
C LEU A 1035 -11.34 -18.24 -14.78
N LYS A 1036 -12.63 -18.56 -14.90
CA LYS A 1036 -13.39 -19.33 -13.91
C LYS A 1036 -13.80 -20.67 -14.50
N LEU A 1037 -13.40 -21.76 -13.86
CA LEU A 1037 -13.77 -23.14 -14.22
C LEU A 1037 -14.71 -23.69 -13.15
N LYS A 1038 -15.90 -24.17 -13.53
CA LYS A 1038 -16.98 -24.55 -12.60
C LYS A 1038 -17.16 -26.05 -12.43
#